data_AF-A0A812Z2D3-F1
#
_entry.id   AF-A0A812Z2D3-F1
#
_cell.length_a   1.000
_cell.length_b   1.000
_cell.length_c   1.000
_cell.angle_alpha   90.00
_cell.angle_beta   90.00
_cell.angle_gamma   90.00
#
_symmetry.space_group_name_H-M   'P 1'
#
loop_
_entity.id
_entity.type
_entity.pdbx_description
1 polymer ?
#
loop_
_entity_poly.entity_id
_entity_poly.type
_entity_poly.pdbx_seq_one_letter_code
_entity_poly.pdbx_strand_id
1 'polypeptide(L)'
;MTDVDSGVVKVNPFELEATWRLEADEVAHKKKGEGVVTRALRLWGHDFQLQFFPHGEKSAQEGVCSLFIRSKVTLDVDLDLAGARCCTEITEGRLSQLNTGAIDGVGCVNFCETPDLASPVEIRVQFKHIDGKDAKTLAEGAEVRAAKFRAAVTKIQAVWRGGNIRRREALRHADERRRRRQSRELNAALCLQLAWRLYQRRLQRRWHSKMVQAQSTPYDAILAFESLSQFLSTGDIRFLQHAESKLQVASAARFRIVAVVGLFDKGKTFLINKLFRVNLPSGKLHTTKGLSFLWIEERRMLVLDSAGVQSTVSYRAQAVQDAILDAQTTESLVFEMISRIAHHMIFVVNDLTWFEQKYVAMLHQKYVQGRQQKELVVVHNLRNTTEIQEACKLFSRQVTRCYDGEQSHLGELIFTQDAGAGAPPLHHIGLCYEFSKAGDAFNEKNRQHLLQSLEHRNSLGSELVLADILTAELARLLPRFVNIEARCPESSVCSSDQAIGVEFCDAQQPTSGDECLKAGYNCVGVLRMNLSQEGARVAMKTRGVISPLGEIIAHDVSFDPIVNVYDRTTTHGTSRIIRIECPGVTEEDVEWEELPNGVKISVDKKRPIDEHAVQPVQPIRQHHGVWEQEFSFDYSEGRFELSPEEATFENGVLTVVLKKAAQPRRGKFGQVGDKGRSHMVARDPDAQAPSPVPSCSSFSVLTAGGA
;
A
#
# COMPACT_ATOMS: atom_id res chain seq x y z
N MET A 1 18.85 42.60 -24.02
CA MET A 1 17.76 43.40 -24.59
C MET A 1 16.49 42.58 -24.46
N THR A 2 15.78 42.78 -23.35
CA THR A 2 14.43 42.27 -23.14
C THR A 2 13.48 43.33 -23.69
N ASP A 3 12.80 43.01 -24.80
CA ASP A 3 11.73 43.86 -25.34
C ASP A 3 10.54 43.78 -24.39
N VAL A 4 10.43 44.78 -23.51
CA VAL A 4 9.26 45.01 -22.68
C VAL A 4 8.17 45.59 -23.57
N ASP A 5 7.03 44.89 -23.58
CA ASP A 5 5.82 45.19 -24.37
C ASP A 5 5.21 46.52 -23.88
N SER A 6 5.72 47.65 -24.39
CA SER A 6 5.52 48.99 -23.83
C SER A 6 4.65 49.90 -24.72
N GLY A 7 3.64 50.49 -24.10
CA GLY A 7 2.78 51.55 -24.63
C GLY A 7 1.53 51.13 -25.42
N VAL A 8 0.36 51.62 -24.99
CA VAL A 8 -0.90 51.55 -25.77
C VAL A 8 -0.93 52.71 -26.76
N VAL A 9 -1.02 52.40 -28.05
CA VAL A 9 -1.18 53.41 -29.10
C VAL A 9 -2.66 53.54 -29.48
N LYS A 10 -3.21 54.75 -29.38
CA LYS A 10 -4.52 55.09 -29.94
C LYS A 10 -4.31 55.84 -31.23
N VAL A 11 -4.93 55.38 -32.31
CA VAL A 11 -4.83 56.01 -33.63
C VAL A 11 -6.21 56.48 -34.03
N ASN A 12 -6.35 57.78 -34.33
CA ASN A 12 -7.52 58.31 -35.01
C ASN A 12 -7.17 58.48 -36.50
N PRO A 13 -7.56 57.53 -37.37
CA PRO A 13 -7.17 57.56 -38.78
C PRO A 13 -7.81 58.70 -39.56
N PHE A 14 -8.88 59.32 -39.05
CA PHE A 14 -9.60 60.42 -39.70
C PHE A 14 -9.01 61.79 -39.37
N GLU A 15 -8.43 61.95 -38.17
CA GLU A 15 -7.81 63.20 -37.71
C GLU A 15 -6.29 63.24 -37.97
N LEU A 16 -5.75 62.18 -38.58
CA LEU A 16 -4.32 61.91 -38.67
C LEU A 16 -3.61 62.10 -37.32
N GLU A 17 -4.20 61.60 -36.24
CA GLU A 17 -3.61 61.71 -34.90
C GLU A 17 -3.25 60.34 -34.38
N ALA A 18 -2.07 60.23 -33.79
CA ALA A 18 -1.67 59.08 -33.01
C ALA A 18 -1.19 59.53 -31.63
N THR A 19 -1.69 58.84 -30.60
CA THR A 19 -1.32 59.08 -29.21
C THR A 19 -0.58 57.87 -28.68
N TRP A 20 0.67 58.07 -28.25
CA TRP A 20 1.45 57.09 -27.52
C TRP A 20 1.36 57.43 -26.04
N ARG A 21 0.95 56.45 -25.24
CA ARG A 21 0.97 56.57 -23.79
C ARG A 21 2.10 55.67 -23.26
N LEU A 22 3.10 56.29 -22.65
CA LEU A 22 4.21 55.60 -21.98
C LEU A 22 3.89 55.55 -20.49
N GLU A 23 3.97 54.37 -19.88
CA GLU A 23 3.65 54.22 -18.46
C GLU A 23 4.79 54.78 -17.60
N ALA A 24 4.47 55.24 -16.38
CA ALA A 24 5.41 55.98 -15.53
C ALA A 24 6.67 55.18 -15.21
N ASP A 25 6.54 53.86 -15.01
CA ASP A 25 7.64 52.93 -14.74
C ASP A 25 8.59 52.75 -15.92
N GLU A 26 8.10 52.91 -17.16
CA GLU A 26 8.91 52.82 -18.38
C GLU A 26 9.86 54.01 -18.54
N VAL A 27 9.47 55.18 -18.04
CA VAL A 27 10.20 56.44 -18.19
C VAL A 27 10.95 56.88 -16.93
N ALA A 28 10.40 56.68 -15.73
CA ALA A 28 10.93 57.24 -14.47
C ALA A 28 12.31 56.69 -14.08
N HIS A 29 12.67 55.49 -14.55
CA HIS A 29 13.96 54.86 -14.25
C HIS A 29 15.06 55.15 -15.28
N LYS A 30 14.73 55.86 -16.37
CA LYS A 30 15.71 56.17 -17.42
C LYS A 30 16.70 57.20 -16.93
N LYS A 31 17.97 57.06 -17.31
CA LYS A 31 19.01 58.07 -17.05
C LYS A 31 19.14 59.01 -18.25
N LYS A 32 19.77 60.18 -18.05
CA LYS A 32 20.12 61.08 -19.16
C LYS A 32 20.87 60.32 -20.25
N GLY A 33 20.40 60.45 -21.50
CA GLY A 33 20.91 59.70 -22.65
C GLY A 33 20.31 58.32 -22.88
N GLU A 34 19.41 57.84 -22.02
CA GLU A 34 18.62 56.61 -22.24
C GLU A 34 17.22 56.97 -22.72
N GLY A 35 16.82 56.43 -23.87
CA GLY A 35 15.50 56.66 -24.46
C GLY A 35 14.60 55.43 -24.37
N VAL A 36 13.29 55.67 -24.37
CA VAL A 36 12.25 54.66 -24.60
C VAL A 36 11.93 54.64 -26.08
N VAL A 37 12.11 53.48 -26.73
CA VAL A 37 11.79 53.28 -28.14
C VAL A 37 10.44 52.58 -28.22
N THR A 38 9.47 53.22 -28.85
CA THR A 38 8.13 52.64 -29.07
C THR A 38 8.17 51.57 -30.16
N ARG A 39 7.11 50.74 -30.26
CA ARG A 39 6.94 49.84 -31.40
C ARG A 39 6.70 50.61 -32.68
N ALA A 40 7.26 50.11 -33.79
CA ALA A 40 6.97 50.64 -35.10
C ALA A 40 5.48 50.47 -35.44
N LEU A 41 4.83 51.58 -35.76
CA LEU A 41 3.42 51.67 -36.06
C LEU A 41 3.24 51.94 -37.56
N ARG A 42 2.53 51.03 -38.25
CA ARG A 42 2.28 51.19 -39.68
C ARG A 42 1.01 51.99 -39.93
N LEU A 43 1.16 53.29 -40.21
CA LEU A 43 0.05 54.18 -40.52
C LEU A 43 0.09 54.61 -41.99
N TRP A 44 -1.06 54.55 -42.65
CA TRP A 44 -1.23 54.94 -44.06
C TRP A 44 -0.21 54.32 -45.05
N GLY A 45 0.35 53.17 -44.70
CA GLY A 45 1.33 52.42 -45.51
C GLY A 45 2.80 52.64 -45.11
N HIS A 46 3.08 53.58 -44.21
CA HIS A 46 4.41 53.95 -43.76
C HIS A 46 4.63 53.54 -42.29
N ASP A 47 5.87 53.21 -41.93
CA ASP A 47 6.23 52.80 -40.57
C ASP A 47 6.76 53.99 -39.79
N PHE A 48 6.21 54.22 -38.60
CA PHE A 48 6.57 55.30 -37.69
C PHE A 48 7.05 54.72 -36.37
N GLN A 49 8.18 55.20 -35.86
CA GLN A 49 8.67 54.79 -34.55
C GLN A 49 9.11 56.00 -33.74
N LEU A 50 8.53 56.18 -32.55
CA LEU A 50 8.96 57.22 -31.63
C LEU A 50 10.08 56.73 -30.72
N GLN A 51 11.03 57.62 -30.43
CA GLN A 51 12.04 57.44 -29.41
C GLN A 51 12.05 58.66 -28.48
N PHE A 52 11.67 58.45 -27.22
CA PHE A 52 11.54 59.51 -26.23
C PHE A 52 12.64 59.41 -25.17
N PHE A 53 13.36 60.50 -24.94
CA PHE A 53 14.41 60.62 -23.92
C PHE A 53 13.92 61.54 -22.80
N PRO A 54 13.40 60.99 -21.69
CA PRO A 54 12.71 61.78 -20.67
C PRO A 54 13.65 62.77 -19.96
N HIS A 55 14.94 62.47 -19.83
CA HIS A 55 15.94 63.38 -19.25
C HIS A 55 16.89 63.99 -20.29
N GLY A 56 16.45 64.00 -21.55
CA GLY A 56 17.23 64.49 -22.68
C GLY A 56 18.26 63.48 -23.17
N GLU A 57 18.67 63.66 -24.43
CA GLU A 57 19.79 62.90 -24.98
C GLU A 57 21.12 63.31 -24.32
N LYS A 58 22.21 62.56 -24.56
CA LYS A 58 23.53 62.83 -23.95
C LYS A 58 24.04 64.25 -24.17
N SER A 59 23.67 64.88 -25.28
CA SER A 59 24.07 66.24 -25.67
C SER A 59 23.10 67.34 -25.22
N ALA A 60 21.93 66.99 -24.65
CA ALA A 60 20.93 67.96 -24.22
C ALA A 60 21.36 68.70 -22.94
N GLN A 61 20.90 69.94 -22.75
CA GLN A 61 21.05 70.67 -21.48
C GLN A 61 20.31 69.91 -20.36
N GLU A 62 20.80 69.99 -19.11
CA GLU A 62 20.10 69.38 -17.98
C GLU A 62 18.69 69.99 -17.82
N GLY A 63 17.68 69.13 -17.63
CA GLY A 63 16.27 69.55 -17.45
C GLY A 63 15.40 69.50 -18.72
N VAL A 64 15.98 69.24 -19.89
CA VAL A 64 15.29 69.22 -21.20
C VAL A 64 15.04 67.78 -21.64
N CYS A 65 13.82 67.43 -22.07
CA CYS A 65 13.54 66.11 -22.68
C CYS A 65 13.61 66.18 -24.22
N SER A 66 13.92 65.05 -24.87
CA SER A 66 14.05 65.00 -26.34
C SER A 66 13.10 63.94 -26.93
N LEU A 67 12.43 64.26 -28.03
CA LEU A 67 11.58 63.32 -28.76
C LEU A 67 12.04 63.21 -30.21
N PHE A 68 12.13 61.99 -30.68
CA PHE A 68 12.54 61.66 -32.03
C PHE A 68 11.47 60.83 -32.72
N ILE A 69 11.16 61.17 -33.96
CA ILE A 69 10.30 60.37 -34.83
C ILE A 69 11.17 59.78 -35.92
N ARG A 70 11.18 58.45 -36.02
CA ARG A 70 11.79 57.73 -37.13
C ARG A 70 10.75 57.48 -38.19
N SER A 71 11.03 57.95 -39.39
CA SER A 71 10.23 57.67 -40.58
C SER A 71 11.07 57.78 -41.84
N LYS A 72 10.67 57.04 -42.88
CA LYS A 72 11.30 57.08 -44.21
C LYS A 72 10.66 58.09 -45.16
N VAL A 73 9.68 58.84 -44.67
CA VAL A 73 8.89 59.79 -45.46
C VAL A 73 9.02 61.19 -44.90
N THR A 74 8.74 62.17 -45.76
CA THR A 74 8.73 63.57 -45.34
C THR A 74 7.45 63.83 -44.54
N LEU A 75 7.61 64.44 -43.37
CA LEU A 75 6.52 64.67 -42.43
C LEU A 75 6.44 66.14 -42.01
N ASP A 76 5.23 66.64 -41.94
CA ASP A 76 4.88 67.86 -41.24
C ASP A 76 4.00 67.48 -40.06
N VAL A 77 4.49 67.64 -38.83
CA VAL A 77 3.85 67.13 -37.61
C VAL A 77 3.76 68.18 -36.52
N ASP A 78 2.63 68.17 -35.83
CA ASP A 78 2.44 68.84 -34.55
C ASP A 78 2.58 67.82 -33.44
N LEU A 79 3.51 68.08 -32.53
CA LEU A 79 3.81 67.26 -31.38
C LEU A 79 3.29 67.94 -30.12
N ASP A 80 2.49 67.24 -29.34
CA ASP A 80 2.03 67.68 -28.02
C ASP A 80 2.53 66.67 -26.97
N LEU A 81 3.46 67.11 -26.14
CA LEU A 81 4.04 66.34 -25.04
C LEU A 81 3.59 66.97 -23.72
N ALA A 82 2.65 66.31 -23.03
CA ALA A 82 2.11 66.79 -21.75
C ALA A 82 1.62 68.26 -21.76
N GLY A 83 1.08 68.74 -22.89
CA GLY A 83 0.59 70.12 -23.06
C GLY A 83 1.59 71.07 -23.71
N ALA A 84 2.87 70.67 -23.85
CA ALA A 84 3.87 71.44 -24.58
C ALA A 84 3.83 71.09 -26.06
N ARG A 85 3.49 72.09 -26.90
CA ARG A 85 3.33 71.90 -28.34
C ARG A 85 4.56 72.36 -29.12
N CYS A 86 5.00 71.53 -30.06
CA CYS A 86 6.04 71.87 -31.03
C CYS A 86 5.62 71.43 -32.43
N CYS A 87 5.71 72.35 -33.39
CA CYS A 87 5.55 72.04 -34.81
C CYS A 87 6.93 71.76 -35.40
N THR A 88 7.11 70.61 -36.07
CA THR A 88 8.36 70.31 -36.76
C THR A 88 8.10 69.74 -38.15
N GLU A 89 8.90 70.23 -39.10
CA GLU A 89 8.94 69.69 -40.45
C GLU A 89 10.18 68.80 -40.58
N ILE A 90 9.94 67.52 -40.82
CA ILE A 90 10.94 66.48 -41.01
C ILE A 90 11.05 66.22 -42.52
N THR A 91 11.96 66.93 -43.16
CA THR A 91 12.26 66.77 -44.60
C THR A 91 13.48 65.86 -44.82
N GLU A 92 13.54 65.19 -45.98
CA GLU A 92 14.67 64.34 -46.39
C GLU A 92 16.02 65.07 -46.35
N GLY A 93 16.03 66.38 -46.61
CA GLY A 93 17.21 67.25 -46.50
C GLY A 93 17.69 67.51 -45.07
N ARG A 94 16.80 67.52 -44.06
CA ARG A 94 17.17 67.60 -42.64
C ARG A 94 17.58 66.24 -42.08
N LEU A 95 16.96 65.16 -42.57
CA LEU A 95 17.29 63.79 -42.20
C LEU A 95 18.71 63.40 -42.62
N SER A 96 19.23 63.98 -43.71
CA SER A 96 20.60 63.73 -44.20
C SER A 96 21.69 64.54 -43.49
N GLN A 97 21.37 65.66 -42.82
CA GLN A 97 22.35 66.50 -42.10
C GLN A 97 22.62 66.06 -40.65
N LEU A 98 21.72 65.29 -40.04
CA LEU A 98 21.88 64.70 -38.70
C LEU A 98 22.71 63.39 -38.70
N ASN A 99 23.19 62.96 -39.87
CA ASN A 99 23.92 61.71 -40.08
C ASN A 99 25.43 61.83 -39.79
N THR A 100 25.82 62.12 -38.55
CA THR A 100 27.22 61.95 -38.09
C THR A 100 27.47 60.66 -37.30
N GLY A 101 26.52 59.72 -37.28
CA GLY A 101 26.81 58.34 -36.89
C GLY A 101 25.62 57.58 -36.33
N ALA A 102 25.02 56.76 -37.19
CA ALA A 102 24.07 55.67 -36.90
C ALA A 102 22.66 56.07 -36.43
N ILE A 103 21.76 56.32 -37.39
CA ILE A 103 20.44 55.69 -37.61
C ILE A 103 19.74 56.47 -38.74
N ASP A 104 19.34 55.80 -39.83
CA ASP A 104 18.64 56.45 -40.96
C ASP A 104 17.24 56.95 -40.58
N GLY A 105 16.93 58.21 -40.93
CA GLY A 105 15.56 58.72 -40.99
C GLY A 105 14.99 59.26 -39.67
N VAL A 106 15.78 59.98 -38.86
CA VAL A 106 15.32 60.53 -37.56
C VAL A 106 15.20 62.06 -37.58
N GLY A 107 14.00 62.59 -37.30
CA GLY A 107 13.80 64.02 -36.97
C GLY A 107 13.88 64.23 -35.45
N CYS A 108 14.60 65.26 -35.00
CA CYS A 108 14.77 65.60 -33.58
C CYS A 108 14.00 66.87 -33.19
N VAL A 109 13.32 66.82 -32.04
CA VAL A 109 12.79 68.01 -31.36
C VAL A 109 13.17 67.94 -29.89
N ASN A 110 13.91 68.94 -29.41
CA ASN A 110 14.16 69.14 -27.99
C ASN A 110 13.03 69.99 -27.38
N PHE A 111 12.44 69.51 -26.29
CA PHE A 111 11.38 70.20 -25.55
C PHE A 111 11.94 70.81 -24.26
N CYS A 112 11.55 72.04 -23.93
CA CYS A 112 12.25 72.87 -22.96
C CYS A 112 12.17 72.40 -21.49
N GLU A 113 11.16 71.65 -21.08
CA GLU A 113 11.01 71.17 -19.68
C GLU A 113 10.59 69.70 -19.63
N THR A 114 11.27 68.91 -18.79
CA THR A 114 10.93 67.50 -18.51
C THR A 114 9.57 67.42 -17.81
N PRO A 115 8.56 66.68 -18.35
CA PRO A 115 7.28 66.51 -17.67
C PRO A 115 7.42 65.69 -16.38
N ASP A 116 6.44 65.75 -15.48
CA ASP A 116 6.41 64.91 -14.27
C ASP A 116 6.35 63.42 -14.65
N LEU A 117 7.49 62.73 -14.49
CA LEU A 117 7.65 61.32 -14.85
C LEU A 117 7.04 60.36 -13.82
N ALA A 118 6.51 60.87 -12.70
CA ALA A 118 5.75 60.05 -11.77
C ALA A 118 4.37 59.64 -12.32
N SER A 119 3.91 60.28 -13.40
CA SER A 119 2.67 59.99 -14.11
C SER A 119 2.94 59.47 -15.53
N PRO A 120 2.02 58.68 -16.13
CA PRO A 120 2.13 58.25 -17.53
C PRO A 120 2.24 59.45 -18.48
N VAL A 121 3.17 59.36 -19.42
CA VAL A 121 3.45 60.43 -20.39
C VAL A 121 2.67 60.16 -21.68
N GLU A 122 1.76 61.07 -22.02
CA GLU A 122 1.06 61.04 -23.31
C GLU A 122 1.78 61.92 -24.34
N ILE A 123 2.15 61.30 -25.46
CA ILE A 123 2.75 61.93 -26.63
C ILE A 123 1.71 61.89 -27.74
N ARG A 124 1.19 63.05 -28.14
CA ARG A 124 0.28 63.16 -29.28
C ARG A 124 1.03 63.69 -30.48
N VAL A 125 0.91 62.98 -31.60
CA VAL A 125 1.47 63.38 -32.88
C VAL A 125 0.32 63.54 -33.84
N GLN A 126 0.11 64.77 -34.28
CA GLN A 126 -0.85 65.09 -35.34
C GLN A 126 -0.08 65.29 -36.64
N PHE A 127 -0.33 64.44 -37.64
CA PHE A 127 0.31 64.53 -38.94
C PHE A 127 -0.48 65.51 -39.82
N LYS A 128 0.14 66.62 -40.22
CA LYS A 128 -0.47 67.58 -41.16
C LYS A 128 -0.31 67.09 -42.60
N HIS A 129 0.91 66.69 -42.95
CA HIS A 129 1.25 66.19 -44.28
C HIS A 129 2.18 64.98 -44.18
N ILE A 130 1.94 63.98 -45.04
CA ILE A 130 2.81 62.81 -45.22
C ILE A 130 3.12 62.69 -46.71
N ASP A 131 4.39 62.79 -47.09
CA ASP A 131 4.85 62.88 -48.49
C ASP A 131 4.11 63.95 -49.31
N GLY A 132 3.88 65.12 -48.69
CA GLY A 132 3.21 66.26 -49.31
C GLY A 132 1.70 66.06 -49.55
N LYS A 133 1.10 64.98 -49.06
CA LYS A 133 -0.35 64.75 -49.12
C LYS A 133 -1.01 65.08 -47.79
N ASP A 134 -2.14 65.76 -47.86
CA ASP A 134 -2.97 66.07 -46.69
C ASP A 134 -3.80 64.86 -46.23
N ALA A 135 -4.39 65.00 -45.04
CA ALA A 135 -5.28 64.02 -44.42
C ALA A 135 -6.39 63.51 -45.34
N LYS A 136 -7.02 64.43 -46.07
CA LYS A 136 -8.19 64.15 -46.88
C LYS A 136 -7.82 63.24 -48.06
N THR A 137 -6.71 63.54 -48.72
CA THR A 137 -6.25 62.78 -49.89
C THR A 137 -5.80 61.36 -49.51
N LEU A 138 -5.21 61.19 -48.32
CA LEU A 138 -4.81 59.87 -47.80
C LEU A 138 -5.99 59.00 -47.36
N ALA A 139 -7.03 59.61 -46.77
CA ALA A 139 -8.26 58.92 -46.37
C ALA A 139 -9.05 58.40 -47.58
N GLU A 140 -9.25 59.22 -48.61
CA GLU A 140 -9.98 58.85 -49.84
C GLU A 140 -9.26 57.70 -50.58
N GLY A 141 -7.92 57.70 -50.62
CA GLY A 141 -7.12 56.62 -51.20
C GLY A 141 -7.13 55.30 -50.42
N ALA A 142 -7.40 55.34 -49.11
CA ALA A 142 -7.56 54.15 -48.27
C ALA A 142 -8.96 53.52 -48.45
N GLU A 143 -9.99 54.35 -48.60
CA GLU A 143 -11.38 53.89 -48.74
C GLU A 143 -11.63 53.17 -50.07
N VAL A 144 -11.04 53.66 -51.17
CA VAL A 144 -11.10 52.99 -52.49
C VAL A 144 -10.41 51.62 -52.47
N ARG A 145 -9.31 51.47 -51.72
CA ARG A 145 -8.62 50.18 -51.53
C ARG A 145 -9.45 49.23 -50.66
N ALA A 146 -10.09 49.73 -49.60
CA ALA A 146 -10.99 48.96 -48.74
C ALA A 146 -12.23 48.45 -49.51
N ALA A 147 -12.80 49.25 -50.42
CA ALA A 147 -13.93 48.85 -51.25
C ALA A 147 -13.59 47.70 -52.23
N LYS A 148 -12.43 47.76 -52.90
CA LYS A 148 -11.96 46.66 -53.78
C LYS A 148 -11.65 45.37 -53.00
N PHE A 149 -11.09 45.49 -51.79
CA PHE A 149 -10.84 44.34 -50.92
C PHE A 149 -12.15 43.68 -50.46
N ARG A 150 -13.16 44.46 -50.05
CA ARG A 150 -14.48 43.93 -49.65
C ARG A 150 -15.17 43.12 -50.76
N ALA A 151 -15.08 43.56 -52.02
CA ALA A 151 -15.64 42.84 -53.16
C ALA A 151 -14.93 41.48 -53.42
N ALA A 152 -13.60 41.44 -53.28
CA ALA A 152 -12.82 40.21 -53.44
C ALA A 152 -13.09 39.21 -52.30
N VAL A 153 -13.16 39.69 -51.05
CA VAL A 153 -13.48 38.87 -49.88
C VAL A 153 -14.85 38.23 -50.01
N THR A 154 -15.85 38.94 -50.53
CA THR A 154 -17.21 38.41 -50.70
C THR A 154 -17.25 37.24 -51.69
N LYS A 155 -16.50 37.32 -52.80
CA LYS A 155 -16.37 36.23 -53.78
C LYS A 155 -15.66 35.00 -53.19
N ILE A 156 -14.57 35.21 -52.45
CA ILE A 156 -13.83 34.12 -51.78
C ILE A 156 -14.72 33.45 -50.72
N GLN A 157 -15.48 34.23 -49.95
CA GLN A 157 -16.40 33.69 -48.94
C GLN A 157 -17.51 32.84 -49.57
N ALA A 158 -18.04 33.18 -50.74
CA ALA A 158 -19.05 32.38 -51.42
C ALA A 158 -18.52 31.00 -51.85
N VAL A 159 -17.32 30.96 -52.46
CA VAL A 159 -16.66 29.70 -52.84
C VAL A 159 -16.31 28.86 -51.60
N TRP A 160 -15.83 29.52 -50.55
CA TRP A 160 -15.48 28.86 -49.29
C TRP A 160 -16.71 28.28 -48.56
N ARG A 161 -17.86 28.96 -48.59
CA ARG A 161 -19.14 28.43 -48.07
C ARG A 161 -19.57 27.18 -48.83
N GLY A 162 -19.48 27.19 -50.17
CA GLY A 162 -19.80 26.01 -50.99
C GLY A 162 -18.89 24.80 -50.73
N GLY A 163 -17.58 25.04 -50.55
CA GLY A 163 -16.62 24.00 -50.17
C GLY A 163 -16.85 23.45 -48.75
N ASN A 164 -17.15 24.34 -47.79
CA ASN A 164 -17.43 23.95 -46.41
C ASN A 164 -18.71 23.11 -46.27
N ILE A 165 -19.75 23.39 -47.06
CA ILE A 165 -20.98 22.57 -47.04
C ILE A 165 -20.67 21.13 -47.49
N ARG A 166 -19.98 20.96 -48.64
CA ARG A 166 -19.59 19.62 -49.13
C ARG A 166 -18.65 18.90 -48.15
N ARG A 167 -17.72 19.63 -47.53
CA ARG A 167 -16.82 19.06 -46.51
C ARG A 167 -17.57 18.64 -45.26
N ARG A 168 -18.56 19.42 -44.81
CA ARG A 168 -19.45 19.06 -43.67
C ARG A 168 -20.33 17.86 -43.97
N GLU A 169 -20.81 17.71 -45.20
CA GLU A 169 -21.60 16.53 -45.62
C GLU A 169 -20.73 15.27 -45.71
N ALA A 170 -19.52 15.38 -46.28
CA ALA A 170 -18.56 14.28 -46.31
C ALA A 170 -18.14 13.85 -44.90
N LEU A 171 -17.91 14.80 -43.99
CA LEU A 171 -17.65 14.53 -42.57
C LEU A 171 -18.83 13.84 -41.89
N ARG A 172 -20.07 14.31 -42.12
CA ARG A 172 -21.27 13.66 -41.58
C ARG A 172 -21.40 12.21 -42.05
N HIS A 173 -21.17 11.93 -43.34
CA HIS A 173 -21.18 10.55 -43.84
C HIS A 173 -20.03 9.70 -43.29
N ALA A 174 -18.84 10.27 -43.12
CA ALA A 174 -17.71 9.56 -42.51
C ALA A 174 -17.99 9.22 -41.04
N ASP A 175 -18.53 10.18 -40.27
CA ASP A 175 -18.93 9.98 -38.88
C ASP A 175 -20.05 8.95 -38.76
N GLU A 176 -21.04 8.97 -39.66
CA GLU A 176 -22.10 7.97 -39.64
C GLU A 176 -21.55 6.56 -39.94
N ARG A 177 -20.62 6.43 -40.90
CA ARG A 177 -19.92 5.15 -41.15
C ARG A 177 -19.12 4.71 -39.94
N ARG A 178 -18.46 5.63 -39.23
CA ARG A 178 -17.71 5.35 -38.00
C ARG A 178 -18.64 4.88 -36.89
N ARG A 179 -19.79 5.55 -36.68
CA ARG A 179 -20.81 5.14 -35.70
C ARG A 179 -21.37 3.76 -36.02
N ARG A 180 -21.63 3.45 -37.30
CA ARG A 180 -22.08 2.11 -37.72
C ARG A 180 -21.03 1.03 -37.46
N ARG A 181 -19.73 1.32 -37.70
CA ARG A 181 -18.64 0.39 -37.35
C ARG A 181 -18.53 0.17 -35.84
N GLN A 182 -18.50 1.26 -35.07
CA GLN A 182 -18.46 1.19 -33.60
C GLN A 182 -19.67 0.45 -33.03
N SER A 183 -20.87 0.67 -33.56
CA SER A 183 -22.07 -0.07 -33.13
C SER A 183 -21.98 -1.57 -33.46
N ARG A 184 -21.42 -1.94 -34.62
CA ARG A 184 -21.18 -3.36 -34.97
C ARG A 184 -20.12 -4.00 -34.07
N GLU A 185 -19.03 -3.29 -33.79
CA GLU A 185 -17.98 -3.75 -32.87
C GLU A 185 -18.51 -3.91 -31.44
N LEU A 186 -19.30 -2.94 -30.95
CA LEU A 186 -19.95 -3.03 -29.65
C LEU A 186 -20.93 -4.21 -29.59
N ASN A 187 -21.75 -4.40 -30.62
CA ASN A 187 -22.68 -5.53 -30.69
C ASN A 187 -21.93 -6.87 -30.78
N ALA A 188 -20.83 -6.96 -31.53
CA ALA A 188 -20.00 -8.15 -31.59
C ALA A 188 -19.36 -8.46 -30.22
N ALA A 189 -18.86 -7.43 -29.52
CA ALA A 189 -18.33 -7.56 -28.17
C ALA A 189 -19.41 -8.03 -27.17
N LEU A 190 -20.62 -7.48 -27.23
CA LEU A 190 -21.75 -7.91 -26.41
C LEU A 190 -22.16 -9.35 -26.69
N CYS A 191 -22.20 -9.77 -27.96
CA CYS A 191 -22.46 -11.16 -28.35
C CYS A 191 -21.38 -12.12 -27.81
N LEU A 192 -20.10 -11.76 -27.92
CA LEU A 192 -18.98 -12.52 -27.35
C LEU A 192 -19.11 -12.61 -25.82
N GLN A 193 -19.46 -11.51 -25.15
CA GLN A 193 -19.64 -11.49 -23.69
C GLN A 193 -20.81 -12.39 -23.26
N LEU A 194 -21.93 -12.37 -23.99
CA LEU A 194 -23.08 -13.25 -23.74
C LEU A 194 -22.74 -14.72 -24.01
N ALA A 195 -22.06 -15.02 -25.11
CA ALA A 195 -21.59 -16.38 -25.44
C ALA A 195 -20.65 -16.91 -24.36
N TRP A 196 -19.72 -16.08 -23.87
CA TRP A 196 -18.83 -16.42 -22.77
C TRP A 196 -19.59 -16.68 -21.47
N ARG A 197 -20.57 -15.84 -21.11
CA ARG A 197 -21.42 -16.08 -19.93
C ARG A 197 -22.24 -17.37 -20.04
N LEU A 198 -22.76 -17.70 -21.22
CA LEU A 198 -23.49 -18.95 -21.45
C LEU A 198 -22.56 -20.16 -21.40
N TYR A 199 -21.35 -20.04 -21.94
CA TYR A 199 -20.30 -21.06 -21.84
C TYR A 199 -19.89 -21.30 -20.39
N GLN A 200 -19.64 -20.23 -19.62
CA GLN A 200 -19.38 -20.32 -18.17
C GLN A 200 -20.55 -20.98 -17.43
N ARG A 201 -21.81 -20.65 -17.74
CA ARG A 201 -22.98 -21.30 -17.13
C ARG A 201 -23.11 -22.78 -17.49
N ARG A 202 -22.76 -23.17 -18.73
CA ARG A 202 -22.71 -24.60 -19.12
C ARG A 202 -21.59 -25.34 -18.43
N LEU A 203 -20.39 -24.75 -18.37
CA LEU A 203 -19.26 -25.27 -17.61
C LEU A 203 -19.64 -25.42 -16.14
N GLN A 204 -20.18 -24.38 -15.51
CA GLN A 204 -20.67 -24.42 -14.14
C GLN A 204 -21.72 -25.51 -13.95
N ARG A 205 -22.71 -25.68 -14.84
CA ARG A 205 -23.70 -26.77 -14.73
C ARG A 205 -23.08 -28.15 -14.87
N ARG A 206 -22.13 -28.34 -15.79
CA ARG A 206 -21.42 -29.61 -15.97
C ARG A 206 -20.49 -29.91 -14.78
N TRP A 207 -19.91 -28.87 -14.19
CA TRP A 207 -19.14 -28.93 -12.94
C TRP A 207 -20.03 -29.25 -11.74
N HIS A 208 -21.15 -28.54 -11.55
CA HIS A 208 -22.10 -28.78 -10.47
C HIS A 208 -22.73 -30.17 -10.59
N SER A 209 -23.08 -30.63 -11.80
CA SER A 209 -23.60 -31.99 -12.01
C SER A 209 -22.57 -33.08 -11.73
N LYS A 210 -21.26 -32.81 -11.91
CA LYS A 210 -20.19 -33.73 -11.49
C LYS A 210 -19.84 -33.59 -9.99
N MET A 211 -19.98 -32.41 -9.40
CA MET A 211 -19.72 -32.17 -7.98
C MET A 211 -20.83 -32.70 -7.08
N VAL A 212 -22.09 -32.62 -7.49
CA VAL A 212 -23.25 -33.09 -6.68
C VAL A 212 -23.27 -34.62 -6.57
N GLN A 213 -22.61 -35.35 -7.48
CA GLN A 213 -22.40 -36.80 -7.36
C GLN A 213 -21.12 -37.19 -6.56
N ALA A 214 -20.32 -36.22 -6.09
CA ALA A 214 -19.02 -36.46 -5.46
C ALA A 214 -18.94 -35.98 -4.00
N GLN A 215 -20.06 -35.92 -3.27
CA GLN A 215 -20.12 -35.35 -1.90
C GLN A 215 -20.09 -36.36 -0.74
N SER A 216 -19.52 -37.55 -0.91
CA SER A 216 -18.94 -38.26 0.23
C SER A 216 -17.45 -37.92 0.27
N THR A 217 -17.01 -37.20 1.30
CA THR A 217 -15.57 -37.06 1.54
C THR A 217 -15.03 -38.46 1.86
N PRO A 218 -13.93 -38.93 1.25
CA PRO A 218 -13.42 -40.29 1.48
C PRO A 218 -12.49 -40.36 2.71
N TYR A 219 -12.64 -39.47 3.69
CA TYR A 219 -11.94 -39.63 4.96
C TYR A 219 -12.56 -40.78 5.74
N ASP A 220 -11.72 -41.52 6.46
CA ASP A 220 -12.16 -42.63 7.29
C ASP A 220 -12.90 -42.16 8.53
N ALA A 221 -12.46 -41.05 9.11
CA ALA A 221 -13.12 -40.43 10.25
C ALA A 221 -12.93 -38.92 10.27
N ILE A 222 -13.87 -38.20 10.88
CA ILE A 222 -13.87 -36.75 11.01
C ILE A 222 -14.29 -36.39 12.43
N LEU A 223 -13.43 -35.70 13.17
CA LEU A 223 -13.85 -34.97 14.36
C LEU A 223 -14.45 -33.64 13.90
N ALA A 224 -15.78 -33.51 13.99
CA ALA A 224 -16.55 -32.39 13.47
C ALA A 224 -16.43 -31.14 14.36
N PHE A 225 -15.18 -30.68 14.55
CA PHE A 225 -14.85 -29.49 15.29
C PHE A 225 -14.87 -28.27 14.37
N GLU A 226 -15.99 -27.54 14.38
CA GLU A 226 -16.19 -26.36 13.51
C GLU A 226 -15.60 -25.08 14.13
N SER A 227 -15.88 -24.83 15.41
CA SER A 227 -15.31 -23.72 16.18
C SER A 227 -15.29 -24.02 17.68
N LEU A 228 -14.42 -23.34 18.41
CA LEU A 228 -14.40 -23.39 19.87
C LEU A 228 -15.69 -22.80 20.43
N SER A 229 -16.16 -21.64 19.94
CA SER A 229 -17.41 -21.03 20.42
C SER A 229 -18.62 -21.98 20.31
N GLN A 230 -18.72 -22.72 19.21
CA GLN A 230 -19.75 -23.74 19.02
C GLN A 230 -19.59 -24.91 19.98
N PHE A 231 -18.37 -25.38 20.21
CA PHE A 231 -18.14 -26.43 21.20
C PHE A 231 -18.53 -25.97 22.62
N LEU A 232 -18.20 -24.74 23.01
CA LEU A 232 -18.56 -24.21 24.33
C LEU A 232 -20.07 -24.03 24.51
N SER A 233 -20.80 -23.73 23.43
CA SER A 233 -22.25 -23.55 23.47
C SER A 233 -23.02 -24.87 23.41
N THR A 234 -22.54 -25.84 22.63
CA THR A 234 -23.19 -27.15 22.48
C THR A 234 -22.76 -28.15 23.53
N GLY A 235 -21.54 -28.01 24.06
CA GLY A 235 -20.90 -28.96 24.97
C GLY A 235 -20.39 -30.23 24.29
N ASP A 236 -20.61 -30.42 22.99
CA ASP A 236 -20.44 -31.71 22.33
C ASP A 236 -19.70 -31.54 20.98
N ILE A 237 -18.73 -32.42 20.69
CA ILE A 237 -18.08 -32.54 19.38
C ILE A 237 -18.35 -33.93 18.84
N ARG A 238 -18.98 -34.02 17.67
CA ARG A 238 -19.30 -35.31 17.06
C ARG A 238 -18.07 -35.94 16.41
N PHE A 239 -17.87 -37.22 16.65
CA PHE A 239 -16.92 -38.06 15.94
C PHE A 239 -17.68 -38.87 14.88
N LEU A 240 -17.45 -38.50 13.62
CA LEU A 240 -18.05 -39.14 12.46
C LEU A 240 -17.06 -40.15 11.87
N GLN A 241 -17.56 -41.32 11.47
CA GLN A 241 -16.79 -42.36 10.81
C GLN A 241 -17.48 -42.79 9.52
N HIS A 242 -16.73 -42.92 8.44
CA HIS A 242 -17.27 -43.40 7.18
C HIS A 242 -17.73 -44.86 7.31
N ALA A 243 -18.91 -45.19 6.78
CA ALA A 243 -19.53 -46.50 6.97
C ALA A 243 -18.68 -47.67 6.44
N GLU A 244 -17.85 -47.42 5.43
CA GLU A 244 -16.95 -48.42 4.84
C GLU A 244 -15.54 -48.41 5.45
N SER A 245 -15.27 -47.52 6.41
CA SER A 245 -13.94 -47.43 7.02
C SER A 245 -13.63 -48.66 7.87
N LYS A 246 -12.40 -49.16 7.77
CA LYS A 246 -11.87 -50.22 8.64
C LYS A 246 -11.25 -49.69 9.93
N LEU A 247 -11.09 -48.38 10.06
CA LEU A 247 -10.62 -47.78 11.30
C LEU A 247 -11.62 -48.13 12.42
N GLN A 248 -11.20 -48.20 13.68
CA GLN A 248 -12.12 -48.28 14.80
C GLN A 248 -11.64 -47.27 15.82
N VAL A 249 -12.35 -46.14 15.93
CA VAL A 249 -11.84 -44.96 16.67
C VAL A 249 -11.75 -45.20 18.19
N ALA A 250 -12.62 -46.07 18.72
CA ALA A 250 -12.70 -46.44 20.13
C ALA A 250 -11.97 -47.75 20.45
N SER A 251 -11.37 -48.41 19.46
CA SER A 251 -10.61 -49.66 19.67
C SER A 251 -9.12 -49.38 19.66
N ALA A 252 -8.38 -50.10 20.51
CA ALA A 252 -6.93 -50.03 20.52
C ALA A 252 -6.37 -50.58 19.20
N ALA A 253 -5.51 -49.79 18.54
CA ALA A 253 -4.81 -50.20 17.34
C ALA A 253 -3.39 -49.67 17.33
N ARG A 254 -2.49 -50.36 16.64
CA ARG A 254 -1.10 -49.92 16.47
C ARG A 254 -0.96 -49.12 15.19
N PHE A 255 -0.81 -47.81 15.35
CA PHE A 255 -0.60 -46.90 14.23
C PHE A 255 0.23 -45.68 14.65
N ARG A 256 0.70 -44.95 13.64
CA ARG A 256 1.34 -43.65 13.79
C ARG A 256 0.47 -42.56 13.19
N ILE A 257 0.45 -41.41 13.84
CA ILE A 257 -0.30 -40.24 13.38
C ILE A 257 0.65 -39.34 12.59
N VAL A 258 0.37 -39.16 11.30
CA VAL A 258 1.10 -38.24 10.42
C VAL A 258 0.21 -37.04 10.16
N ALA A 259 0.55 -35.88 10.74
CA ALA A 259 -0.22 -34.67 10.53
C ALA A 259 0.30 -33.88 9.33
N VAL A 260 -0.62 -33.47 8.46
CA VAL A 260 -0.35 -32.54 7.36
C VAL A 260 -1.02 -31.21 7.70
N VAL A 261 -0.18 -30.22 7.98
CA VAL A 261 -0.55 -28.89 8.45
C VAL A 261 0.03 -27.82 7.52
N GLY A 262 -0.47 -26.59 7.65
CA GLY A 262 -0.07 -25.47 6.81
C GLY A 262 -1.24 -24.53 6.53
N LEU A 263 -0.91 -23.34 6.06
CA LEU A 263 -1.88 -22.28 5.82
C LEU A 263 -2.93 -22.68 4.77
N PHE A 264 -3.99 -21.88 4.67
CA PHE A 264 -5.01 -22.03 3.65
C PHE A 264 -4.42 -21.96 2.22
N ASP A 265 -4.97 -22.77 1.29
CA ASP A 265 -4.57 -22.85 -0.12
C ASP A 265 -3.08 -23.22 -0.39
N LYS A 266 -2.42 -23.94 0.53
CA LYS A 266 -1.04 -24.43 0.31
C LYS A 266 -0.94 -25.84 -0.30
N GLY A 267 -2.06 -26.51 -0.53
CA GLY A 267 -2.09 -27.82 -1.18
C GLY A 267 -1.83 -29.02 -0.25
N LYS A 268 -2.27 -28.95 1.02
CA LYS A 268 -2.20 -30.06 1.98
C LYS A 268 -2.86 -31.34 1.47
N THR A 269 -4.14 -31.27 1.12
CA THR A 269 -4.89 -32.41 0.59
C THR A 269 -4.35 -32.89 -0.76
N PHE A 270 -3.80 -31.98 -1.58
CA PHE A 270 -3.07 -32.37 -2.79
C PHE A 270 -1.84 -33.22 -2.45
N LEU A 271 -1.02 -32.79 -1.48
CA LEU A 271 0.13 -33.58 -1.03
C LEU A 271 -0.30 -34.96 -0.52
N ILE A 272 -1.36 -35.05 0.28
CA ILE A 272 -1.90 -36.33 0.79
C ILE A 272 -2.27 -37.25 -0.37
N ASN A 273 -3.03 -36.74 -1.35
CA ASN A 273 -3.41 -37.50 -2.54
C ASN A 273 -2.20 -38.06 -3.29
N LYS A 274 -1.14 -37.25 -3.43
CA LYS A 274 0.07 -37.66 -4.14
C LYS A 274 0.94 -38.61 -3.33
N LEU A 275 1.04 -38.41 -2.02
CA LEU A 275 1.91 -39.19 -1.15
C LEU A 275 1.32 -40.59 -0.90
N PHE A 276 0.00 -40.68 -0.68
CA PHE A 276 -0.67 -41.93 -0.32
C PHE A 276 -1.49 -42.54 -1.46
N ARG A 277 -1.45 -41.95 -2.65
CA ARG A 277 -2.18 -42.40 -3.86
C ARG A 277 -3.70 -42.50 -3.64
N VAL A 278 -4.24 -41.55 -2.88
CA VAL A 278 -5.68 -41.40 -2.63
C VAL A 278 -6.28 -40.26 -3.46
N ASN A 279 -7.61 -40.19 -3.51
CA ASN A 279 -8.33 -39.19 -4.31
C ASN A 279 -9.32 -38.40 -3.46
N LEU A 280 -8.81 -37.73 -2.43
CA LEU A 280 -9.58 -36.82 -1.60
C LEU A 280 -9.96 -35.56 -2.40
N PRO A 281 -11.16 -34.98 -2.20
CA PRO A 281 -11.53 -33.70 -2.78
C PRO A 281 -10.52 -32.62 -2.41
N SER A 282 -9.85 -32.06 -3.41
CA SER A 282 -8.84 -31.01 -3.22
C SER A 282 -9.13 -29.84 -4.16
N GLY A 283 -8.92 -28.62 -3.67
CA GLY A 283 -9.12 -27.38 -4.43
C GLY A 283 -9.65 -26.25 -3.56
N LYS A 284 -9.70 -25.03 -4.11
CA LYS A 284 -10.08 -23.82 -3.36
C LYS A 284 -11.53 -23.82 -2.84
N LEU A 285 -12.39 -24.62 -3.46
CA LEU A 285 -13.81 -24.77 -3.09
C LEU A 285 -14.06 -25.92 -2.09
N HIS A 286 -13.02 -26.70 -1.79
CA HIS A 286 -13.10 -27.83 -0.88
C HIS A 286 -12.27 -27.51 0.36
N THR A 287 -12.95 -27.16 1.44
CA THR A 287 -12.34 -26.96 2.76
C THR A 287 -12.44 -28.25 3.55
N THR A 288 -11.31 -28.75 4.04
CA THR A 288 -11.27 -29.84 5.03
C THR A 288 -12.08 -29.42 6.26
N LYS A 289 -12.96 -30.32 6.75
CA LYS A 289 -13.81 -30.05 7.90
C LYS A 289 -13.13 -30.57 9.18
N GLY A 290 -13.09 -29.74 10.22
CA GLY A 290 -12.53 -30.08 11.52
C GLY A 290 -11.16 -30.77 11.43
N LEU A 291 -11.02 -31.88 12.16
CA LEU A 291 -9.90 -32.80 12.00
C LEU A 291 -10.33 -34.01 11.19
N SER A 292 -9.80 -34.16 9.98
CA SER A 292 -10.13 -35.25 9.08
C SER A 292 -9.01 -36.30 9.09
N PHE A 293 -9.37 -37.56 9.27
CA PHE A 293 -8.44 -38.68 9.39
C PHE A 293 -8.59 -39.64 8.22
N LEU A 294 -7.46 -40.06 7.65
CA LEU A 294 -7.36 -41.05 6.59
C LEU A 294 -6.52 -42.23 7.08
N TRP A 295 -7.08 -43.43 7.00
CA TRP A 295 -6.45 -44.67 7.44
C TRP A 295 -5.77 -45.38 6.27
N ILE A 296 -4.44 -45.53 6.37
CA ILE A 296 -3.63 -46.29 5.40
C ILE A 296 -3.23 -47.61 6.04
N GLU A 297 -4.06 -48.63 5.83
CA GLU A 297 -3.94 -49.95 6.48
C GLU A 297 -2.59 -50.60 6.20
N GLU A 298 -2.11 -50.58 4.96
CA GLU A 298 -0.88 -51.27 4.54
C GLU A 298 0.36 -50.69 5.24
N ARG A 299 0.30 -49.41 5.63
CA ARG A 299 1.41 -48.68 6.28
C ARG A 299 1.19 -48.47 7.77
N ARG A 300 0.02 -48.86 8.29
CA ARG A 300 -0.46 -48.56 9.66
C ARG A 300 -0.28 -47.08 10.01
N MET A 301 -0.70 -46.22 9.10
CA MET A 301 -0.61 -44.76 9.24
C MET A 301 -2.00 -44.17 9.33
N LEU A 302 -2.21 -43.31 10.32
CA LEU A 302 -3.36 -42.44 10.40
C LEU A 302 -2.92 -41.03 9.96
N VAL A 303 -3.31 -40.65 8.76
CA VAL A 303 -2.97 -39.34 8.19
C VAL A 303 -4.02 -38.35 8.64
N LEU A 304 -3.58 -37.31 9.36
CA LEU A 304 -4.44 -36.24 9.86
C LEU A 304 -4.33 -35.04 8.91
N ASP A 305 -5.42 -34.76 8.20
CA ASP A 305 -5.58 -33.55 7.39
C ASP A 305 -6.33 -32.49 8.20
N SER A 306 -5.75 -31.29 8.24
CA SER A 306 -6.31 -30.17 8.98
C SER A 306 -6.97 -29.17 8.05
N ALA A 307 -8.01 -28.49 8.55
CA ALA A 307 -8.48 -27.26 7.92
C ALA A 307 -7.30 -26.28 7.76
N GLY A 308 -7.30 -25.50 6.67
CA GLY A 308 -6.27 -24.49 6.48
C GLY A 308 -6.38 -23.39 7.53
N VAL A 309 -5.28 -23.19 8.26
CA VAL A 309 -5.10 -22.04 9.17
C VAL A 309 -5.26 -20.74 8.38
N GLN A 310 -5.83 -19.72 9.01
CA GLN A 310 -6.17 -18.42 8.45
C GLN A 310 -7.20 -18.47 7.32
N SER A 311 -8.20 -19.33 7.47
CA SER A 311 -9.33 -19.34 6.55
C SER A 311 -10.13 -18.02 6.64
N THR A 312 -10.77 -17.61 5.54
CA THR A 312 -11.51 -16.35 5.51
C THR A 312 -12.74 -16.39 6.42
N VAL A 313 -12.82 -15.45 7.36
CA VAL A 313 -14.00 -15.27 8.21
C VAL A 313 -15.04 -14.40 7.49
N SER A 314 -16.32 -14.78 7.58
CA SER A 314 -17.41 -14.02 6.96
C SER A 314 -17.71 -12.73 7.75
N TYR A 315 -17.48 -11.58 7.13
CA TYR A 315 -17.86 -10.26 7.68
C TYR A 315 -19.37 -10.03 7.80
N ARG A 316 -20.20 -10.96 7.30
CA ARG A 316 -21.66 -10.88 7.40
C ARG A 316 -22.19 -11.30 8.77
N ALA A 317 -21.35 -11.94 9.59
CA ALA A 317 -21.69 -12.19 10.99
C ALA A 317 -21.76 -10.84 11.74
N GLN A 318 -22.85 -10.60 12.49
CA GLN A 318 -23.09 -9.33 13.17
C GLN A 318 -22.01 -8.96 14.21
N ALA A 319 -21.16 -9.91 14.60
CA ALA A 319 -20.03 -9.73 15.51
C ALA A 319 -18.72 -10.17 14.84
N VAL A 320 -18.21 -9.37 13.90
CA VAL A 320 -17.00 -9.70 13.13
C VAL A 320 -15.77 -9.89 14.02
N GLN A 321 -15.61 -9.05 15.05
CA GLN A 321 -14.48 -9.16 15.99
C GLN A 321 -14.52 -10.50 16.73
N ASP A 322 -15.69 -10.90 17.21
CA ASP A 322 -15.88 -12.18 17.91
C ASP A 322 -15.63 -13.36 16.96
N ALA A 323 -16.04 -13.26 15.69
CA ALA A 323 -15.81 -14.31 14.70
C ALA A 323 -14.33 -14.46 14.31
N ILE A 324 -13.58 -13.36 14.21
CA ILE A 324 -12.13 -13.39 13.96
C ILE A 324 -11.40 -14.01 15.16
N LEU A 325 -11.76 -13.57 16.36
CA LEU A 325 -11.18 -14.08 17.60
C LEU A 325 -11.47 -15.57 17.79
N ASP A 326 -12.70 -16.01 17.54
CA ASP A 326 -13.09 -17.41 17.59
C ASP A 326 -12.31 -18.24 16.56
N ALA A 327 -12.16 -17.74 15.33
CA ALA A 327 -11.36 -18.42 14.31
C ALA A 327 -9.89 -18.55 14.75
N GLN A 328 -9.27 -17.48 15.25
CA GLN A 328 -7.91 -17.51 15.76
C GLN A 328 -7.75 -18.49 16.93
N THR A 329 -8.69 -18.49 17.87
CA THR A 329 -8.66 -19.35 19.06
C THR A 329 -8.88 -20.82 18.71
N THR A 330 -9.84 -21.08 17.83
CA THR A 330 -10.11 -22.39 17.25
C THR A 330 -8.87 -22.94 16.54
N GLU A 331 -8.25 -22.13 15.68
CA GLU A 331 -7.04 -22.52 14.95
C GLU A 331 -5.88 -22.83 15.90
N SER A 332 -5.69 -22.01 16.93
CA SER A 332 -4.64 -22.18 17.94
C SER A 332 -4.83 -23.48 18.72
N LEU A 333 -6.06 -23.75 19.18
CA LEU A 333 -6.43 -24.99 19.89
C LEU A 333 -6.23 -26.22 19.02
N VAL A 334 -6.75 -26.19 17.78
CA VAL A 334 -6.62 -27.29 16.83
C VAL A 334 -5.16 -27.57 16.51
N PHE A 335 -4.36 -26.52 16.31
CA PHE A 335 -2.94 -26.65 16.00
C PHE A 335 -2.13 -27.22 17.18
N GLU A 336 -2.37 -26.75 18.40
CA GLU A 336 -1.79 -27.32 19.62
C GLU A 336 -2.20 -28.78 19.84
N MET A 337 -3.46 -29.12 19.55
CA MET A 337 -3.92 -30.50 19.62
C MET A 337 -3.19 -31.36 18.60
N ILE A 338 -3.09 -30.93 17.33
CA ILE A 338 -2.36 -31.63 16.27
C ILE A 338 -0.89 -31.86 16.67
N SER A 339 -0.20 -30.84 17.19
CA SER A 339 1.22 -30.94 17.55
C SER A 339 1.49 -31.95 18.67
N ARG A 340 0.54 -32.13 19.58
CA ARG A 340 0.63 -33.09 20.69
C ARG A 340 0.35 -34.52 20.23
N ILE A 341 -0.71 -34.73 19.46
CA ILE A 341 -1.13 -36.08 19.01
C ILE A 341 -0.30 -36.63 17.84
N ALA A 342 0.26 -35.76 16.99
CA ALA A 342 1.01 -36.20 15.82
C ALA A 342 2.36 -36.80 16.23
N HIS A 343 2.73 -37.91 15.61
CA HIS A 343 4.06 -38.51 15.73
C HIS A 343 5.02 -37.84 14.74
N HIS A 344 4.51 -37.55 13.54
CA HIS A 344 5.23 -36.87 12.46
C HIS A 344 4.41 -35.67 12.01
N MET A 345 5.06 -34.54 11.77
CA MET A 345 4.39 -33.32 11.28
C MET A 345 4.99 -32.87 9.96
N ILE A 346 4.11 -32.68 8.97
CA ILE A 346 4.43 -32.16 7.65
C ILE A 346 3.80 -30.78 7.52
N PHE A 347 4.61 -29.73 7.43
CA PHE A 347 4.18 -28.36 7.21
C PHE A 347 4.29 -27.98 5.73
N VAL A 348 3.17 -27.75 5.06
CA VAL A 348 3.11 -27.48 3.62
C VAL A 348 3.10 -25.98 3.33
N VAL A 349 4.04 -25.53 2.51
CA VAL A 349 4.20 -24.14 2.06
C VAL A 349 4.22 -24.06 0.55
N ASN A 350 3.70 -23.00 -0.06
CA ASN A 350 3.89 -22.75 -1.50
C ASN A 350 5.18 -21.97 -1.72
N ASP A 351 5.27 -20.83 -1.04
CA ASP A 351 6.44 -19.97 -0.93
C ASP A 351 6.79 -19.86 0.55
N LEU A 352 8.07 -19.96 0.88
CA LEU A 352 8.56 -19.79 2.23
C LEU A 352 8.84 -18.29 2.49
N THR A 353 7.79 -17.50 2.69
CA THR A 353 7.93 -16.09 3.07
C THR A 353 8.32 -15.95 4.55
N TRP A 354 8.64 -14.74 5.01
CA TRP A 354 8.96 -14.47 6.42
C TRP A 354 7.86 -14.98 7.37
N PHE A 355 6.60 -14.97 6.92
CA PHE A 355 5.48 -15.42 7.72
C PHE A 355 5.51 -16.94 7.92
N GLU A 356 5.66 -17.72 6.85
CA GLU A 356 5.83 -19.17 6.95
C GLU A 356 7.11 -19.56 7.71
N GLN A 357 8.22 -18.82 7.52
CA GLN A 357 9.46 -19.05 8.29
C GLN A 357 9.21 -18.90 9.79
N LYS A 358 8.45 -17.89 10.19
CA LYS A 358 8.10 -17.67 11.60
C LYS A 358 7.28 -18.83 12.17
N TYR A 359 6.33 -19.40 11.41
CA TYR A 359 5.60 -20.61 11.83
C TYR A 359 6.51 -21.84 11.97
N VAL A 360 7.42 -22.03 11.02
CA VAL A 360 8.38 -23.15 11.05
C VAL A 360 9.29 -23.03 12.27
N ALA A 361 9.83 -21.84 12.52
CA ALA A 361 10.67 -21.57 13.69
C ALA A 361 9.91 -21.80 15.00
N MET A 362 8.68 -21.30 15.12
CA MET A 362 7.82 -21.53 16.29
C MET A 362 7.56 -23.02 16.53
N LEU A 363 7.17 -23.76 15.49
CA LEU A 363 6.92 -25.21 15.59
C LEU A 363 8.17 -25.96 16.04
N HIS A 364 9.30 -25.65 15.44
CA HIS A 364 10.57 -26.26 15.77
C HIS A 364 11.01 -25.93 17.20
N GLN A 365 10.89 -24.68 17.62
CA GLN A 365 11.16 -24.23 18.98
C GLN A 365 10.29 -24.93 20.01
N LYS A 366 9.00 -25.18 19.72
CA LYS A 366 8.12 -25.97 20.59
C LYS A 366 8.62 -27.40 20.80
N TYR A 367 9.18 -28.03 19.78
CA TYR A 367 9.79 -29.35 19.92
C TYR A 367 11.07 -29.32 20.75
N VAL A 368 11.93 -28.33 20.52
CA VAL A 368 13.16 -28.11 21.29
C VAL A 368 12.84 -27.89 22.78
N GLN A 369 11.95 -26.94 23.09
CA GLN A 369 11.56 -26.61 24.46
C GLN A 369 10.83 -27.77 25.15
N GLY A 370 9.96 -28.46 24.41
CA GLY A 370 9.27 -29.66 24.90
C GLY A 370 10.17 -30.90 25.04
N ARG A 371 11.46 -30.79 24.68
CA ARG A 371 12.41 -31.92 24.57
C ARG A 371 11.85 -33.08 23.76
N GLN A 372 11.03 -32.76 22.77
CA GLN A 372 10.42 -33.74 21.89
C GLN A 372 11.44 -34.05 20.79
N GLN A 373 11.74 -35.33 20.59
CA GLN A 373 12.54 -35.78 19.45
C GLN A 373 11.70 -35.86 18.16
N LYS A 374 10.64 -35.07 18.07
CA LYS A 374 9.77 -35.00 16.89
C LYS A 374 10.46 -34.15 15.84
N GLU A 375 10.63 -34.70 14.66
CA GLU A 375 11.16 -33.96 13.54
C GLU A 375 10.05 -33.20 12.82
N LEU A 376 10.41 -32.07 12.23
CA LEU A 376 9.51 -31.26 11.42
C LEU A 376 9.92 -31.40 9.96
N VAL A 377 8.96 -31.72 9.09
CA VAL A 377 9.18 -31.76 7.64
C VAL A 377 8.42 -30.62 6.98
N VAL A 378 9.13 -29.72 6.31
CA VAL A 378 8.56 -28.62 5.54
C VAL A 378 8.54 -28.98 4.07
N VAL A 379 7.36 -29.12 3.49
CA VAL A 379 7.18 -29.44 2.07
C VAL A 379 6.87 -28.17 1.29
N HIS A 380 7.75 -27.84 0.36
CA HIS A 380 7.62 -26.71 -0.56
C HIS A 380 6.89 -27.14 -1.82
N ASN A 381 5.60 -26.83 -1.89
CA ASN A 381 4.72 -27.08 -3.01
C ASN A 381 4.89 -26.00 -4.10
N LEU A 382 5.93 -26.16 -4.92
CA LEU A 382 6.27 -25.32 -6.08
C LEU A 382 5.31 -25.58 -7.26
N ARG A 383 4.01 -25.41 -7.00
CA ARG A 383 2.90 -25.81 -7.89
C ARG A 383 2.88 -25.14 -9.27
N ASN A 384 3.66 -24.09 -9.47
CA ASN A 384 3.76 -23.37 -10.74
C ASN A 384 5.12 -23.55 -11.43
N THR A 385 6.05 -24.27 -10.80
CA THR A 385 7.42 -24.40 -11.31
C THR A 385 7.51 -25.62 -12.22
N THR A 386 7.80 -25.36 -13.49
CA THR A 386 7.82 -26.39 -14.54
C THR A 386 9.22 -26.78 -15.00
N GLU A 387 10.20 -25.88 -14.85
CA GLU A 387 11.57 -26.05 -15.35
C GLU A 387 12.54 -26.40 -14.21
N ILE A 388 13.48 -27.31 -14.50
CA ILE A 388 14.41 -27.90 -13.51
C ILE A 388 15.28 -26.82 -12.86
N GLN A 389 15.90 -25.96 -13.66
CA GLN A 389 16.80 -24.90 -13.18
C GLN A 389 16.06 -23.87 -12.31
N GLU A 390 14.81 -23.57 -12.66
CA GLU A 390 13.97 -22.66 -11.88
C GLU A 390 13.67 -23.24 -10.50
N ALA A 391 13.31 -24.53 -10.44
CA ALA A 391 13.05 -25.22 -9.17
C ALA A 391 14.27 -25.18 -8.24
N CYS A 392 15.45 -25.54 -8.74
CA CYS A 392 16.68 -25.52 -7.93
C CYS A 392 17.04 -24.11 -7.47
N LYS A 393 16.88 -23.10 -8.35
CA LYS A 393 17.13 -21.69 -7.99
C LYS A 393 16.15 -21.17 -6.95
N LEU A 394 14.87 -21.48 -7.09
CA LEU A 394 13.83 -21.08 -6.12
C LEU A 394 14.06 -21.74 -4.77
N PHE A 395 14.32 -23.04 -4.75
CA PHE A 395 14.58 -23.80 -3.51
C PHE A 395 15.85 -23.31 -2.83
N SER A 396 16.94 -23.10 -3.58
CA SER A 396 18.18 -22.54 -3.04
C SER A 396 17.98 -21.15 -2.42
N ARG A 397 17.20 -20.28 -3.09
CA ARG A 397 16.89 -18.94 -2.59
C ARG A 397 16.03 -18.95 -1.33
N GLN A 398 15.06 -19.86 -1.24
CA GLN A 398 14.13 -19.91 -0.11
C GLN A 398 14.66 -20.70 1.08
N VAL A 399 15.52 -21.70 0.85
CA VAL A 399 15.94 -22.68 1.86
C VAL A 399 17.45 -22.65 2.05
N THR A 400 18.21 -23.12 1.06
CA THR A 400 19.66 -23.38 1.22
C THR A 400 20.47 -22.14 1.61
N ARG A 401 20.02 -20.94 1.23
CA ARG A 401 20.67 -19.66 1.60
C ARG A 401 20.14 -19.05 2.90
N CYS A 402 19.03 -19.55 3.42
CA CYS A 402 18.33 -18.98 4.56
C CYS A 402 18.48 -19.81 5.84
N TYR A 403 18.92 -21.06 5.73
CA TYR A 403 19.10 -21.97 6.86
C TYR A 403 20.52 -22.53 6.87
N ASP A 404 21.07 -22.69 8.07
CA ASP A 404 22.33 -23.40 8.30
C ASP A 404 22.06 -24.90 8.29
N GLY A 405 22.63 -25.63 7.34
CA GLY A 405 22.37 -27.05 7.16
C GLY A 405 22.98 -27.60 5.89
N GLU A 406 22.65 -28.85 5.59
CA GLU A 406 23.24 -29.59 4.48
C GLU A 406 22.20 -30.01 3.45
N GLN A 407 22.56 -29.83 2.17
CA GLN A 407 21.79 -30.38 1.07
C GLN A 407 21.98 -31.90 1.04
N SER A 408 20.89 -32.64 0.97
CA SER A 408 20.95 -34.09 0.98
C SER A 408 21.52 -34.62 -0.34
N HIS A 409 22.41 -35.61 -0.25
CA HIS A 409 22.87 -36.38 -1.42
C HIS A 409 21.71 -37.12 -2.13
N LEU A 410 20.56 -37.27 -1.47
CA LEU A 410 19.38 -37.90 -2.04
C LEU A 410 18.64 -37.01 -3.03
N GLY A 411 18.89 -35.70 -3.10
CA GLY A 411 18.26 -34.87 -4.12
C GLY A 411 18.50 -33.37 -3.95
N GLU A 412 18.51 -32.66 -5.08
CA GLU A 412 18.79 -31.21 -5.10
C GLU A 412 17.72 -30.38 -4.38
N LEU A 413 16.49 -30.89 -4.27
CA LEU A 413 15.40 -30.23 -3.57
C LEU A 413 15.14 -30.85 -2.18
N ILE A 414 16.18 -31.42 -1.55
CA ILE A 414 16.13 -31.96 -0.19
C ILE A 414 17.23 -31.30 0.62
N PHE A 415 16.86 -30.69 1.74
CA PHE A 415 17.78 -29.99 2.63
C PHE A 415 17.45 -30.33 4.09
N THR A 416 18.47 -30.51 4.92
CA THR A 416 18.29 -30.77 6.35
C THR A 416 19.04 -29.71 7.14
N GLN A 417 18.30 -28.93 7.93
CA GLN A 417 18.88 -28.06 8.93
C GLN A 417 19.19 -28.87 10.19
N ASP A 418 20.45 -28.79 10.61
CA ASP A 418 20.90 -29.26 11.92
C ASP A 418 20.89 -28.06 12.88
N ALA A 419 19.98 -28.09 13.85
CA ALA A 419 19.84 -27.01 14.85
C ALA A 419 20.78 -27.19 16.05
N GLY A 420 21.75 -28.11 15.96
CA GLY A 420 22.76 -28.37 16.98
C GLY A 420 22.40 -29.52 17.91
N ALA A 421 23.33 -29.85 18.82
CA ALA A 421 23.23 -31.01 19.69
C ALA A 421 21.95 -30.98 20.54
N GLY A 422 21.06 -31.96 20.31
CA GLY A 422 19.84 -32.17 21.07
C GLY A 422 18.57 -31.52 20.47
N ALA A 423 18.69 -30.70 19.43
CA ALA A 423 17.52 -30.23 18.68
C ALA A 423 17.13 -31.26 17.60
N PRO A 424 15.83 -31.54 17.41
CA PRO A 424 15.41 -32.43 16.33
C PRO A 424 15.70 -31.79 14.97
N PRO A 425 16.08 -32.56 13.94
CA PRO A 425 16.36 -32.01 12.61
C PRO A 425 15.11 -31.41 11.97
N LEU A 426 15.32 -30.37 11.16
CA LEU A 426 14.30 -29.75 10.31
C LEU A 426 14.58 -30.12 8.85
N HIS A 427 13.65 -30.83 8.23
CA HIS A 427 13.80 -31.27 6.83
C HIS A 427 12.98 -30.38 5.90
N HIS A 428 13.57 -29.92 4.80
CA HIS A 428 12.89 -29.23 3.72
C HIS A 428 12.90 -30.07 2.45
N ILE A 429 11.72 -30.24 1.83
CA ILE A 429 11.56 -31.06 0.62
C ILE A 429 10.74 -30.28 -0.42
N GLY A 430 11.28 -30.11 -1.63
CA GLY A 430 10.59 -29.45 -2.74
C GLY A 430 9.79 -30.42 -3.61
N LEU A 431 8.57 -30.04 -3.99
CA LEU A 431 7.75 -30.72 -4.99
C LEU A 431 7.33 -29.71 -6.06
N CYS A 432 7.53 -30.06 -7.33
CA CYS A 432 7.27 -29.21 -8.49
C CYS A 432 5.91 -29.52 -9.13
N TYR A 433 5.53 -28.72 -10.13
CA TYR A 433 4.29 -28.94 -10.88
C TYR A 433 4.29 -30.34 -11.51
N GLU A 434 3.19 -31.09 -11.32
CA GLU A 434 3.04 -32.43 -11.90
C GLU A 434 3.05 -32.37 -13.43
N PHE A 435 3.60 -33.40 -14.07
CA PHE A 435 3.73 -33.50 -15.54
C PHE A 435 4.56 -32.39 -16.18
N SER A 436 5.46 -31.78 -15.40
CA SER A 436 6.46 -30.86 -15.90
C SER A 436 7.83 -31.52 -15.87
N LYS A 437 8.82 -30.96 -16.59
CA LYS A 437 10.19 -31.47 -16.58
C LYS A 437 10.77 -31.51 -15.15
N ALA A 438 10.48 -30.47 -14.35
CA ALA A 438 10.89 -30.43 -12.95
C ALA A 438 10.15 -31.48 -12.10
N GLY A 439 8.85 -31.64 -12.31
CA GLY A 439 8.04 -32.66 -11.64
C GLY A 439 8.53 -34.07 -11.92
N ASP A 440 8.77 -34.39 -13.19
CA ASP A 440 9.27 -35.69 -13.64
C ASP A 440 10.68 -35.98 -13.10
N ALA A 441 11.52 -34.95 -12.97
CA ALA A 441 12.88 -35.08 -12.43
C ALA A 441 12.92 -35.31 -10.92
N PHE A 442 12.05 -34.65 -10.14
CA PHE A 442 12.19 -34.57 -8.68
C PHE A 442 11.08 -35.24 -7.88
N ASN A 443 9.81 -35.15 -8.31
CA ASN A 443 8.67 -35.42 -7.43
C ASN A 443 8.64 -36.86 -6.92
N GLU A 444 8.88 -37.85 -7.78
CA GLU A 444 8.78 -39.25 -7.37
C GLU A 444 9.85 -39.63 -6.35
N LYS A 445 11.10 -39.23 -6.59
CA LYS A 445 12.23 -39.47 -5.67
C LYS A 445 11.99 -38.78 -4.32
N ASN A 446 11.53 -37.53 -4.34
CA ASN A 446 11.28 -36.75 -3.13
C ASN A 446 10.09 -37.30 -2.32
N ARG A 447 9.01 -37.73 -2.98
CA ARG A 447 7.88 -38.42 -2.32
C ARG A 447 8.30 -39.74 -1.70
N GLN A 448 9.10 -40.53 -2.41
CA GLN A 448 9.64 -41.79 -1.89
C GLN A 448 10.53 -41.55 -0.67
N HIS A 449 11.41 -40.54 -0.71
CA HIS A 449 12.22 -40.15 0.44
C HIS A 449 11.36 -39.73 1.64
N LEU A 450 10.35 -38.89 1.42
CA LEU A 450 9.40 -38.49 2.45
C LEU A 450 8.67 -39.70 3.05
N LEU A 451 8.12 -40.59 2.23
CA LEU A 451 7.46 -41.81 2.70
C LEU A 451 8.40 -42.71 3.50
N GLN A 452 9.61 -42.95 3.00
CA GLN A 452 10.60 -43.77 3.68
C GLN A 452 10.95 -43.17 5.05
N SER A 453 11.14 -41.85 5.11
CA SER A 453 11.36 -41.13 6.36
C SER A 453 10.23 -41.35 7.37
N LEU A 454 8.96 -41.24 6.93
CA LEU A 454 7.78 -41.50 7.77
C LEU A 454 7.66 -42.98 8.19
N GLU A 455 8.14 -43.91 7.35
CA GLU A 455 8.04 -45.35 7.57
C GLU A 455 9.07 -45.92 8.53
N HIS A 456 10.33 -45.49 8.40
CA HIS A 456 11.44 -46.05 9.17
C HIS A 456 11.56 -45.43 10.56
N ARG A 457 10.95 -44.26 10.78
CA ARG A 457 11.01 -43.54 12.05
C ARG A 457 9.84 -43.94 12.96
N ASN A 458 10.19 -44.43 14.15
CA ASN A 458 9.28 -45.07 15.13
C ASN A 458 8.57 -46.30 14.57
N SER A 459 9.29 -47.43 14.55
CA SER A 459 8.78 -48.73 14.12
C SER A 459 7.58 -49.18 14.98
N LEU A 460 6.39 -48.79 14.54
CA LEU A 460 5.06 -49.31 14.92
C LEU A 460 4.45 -48.86 16.25
N GLY A 461 5.10 -47.96 17.00
CA GLY A 461 4.52 -47.26 18.16
C GLY A 461 3.93 -48.17 19.25
N SER A 462 3.17 -47.55 20.17
CA SER A 462 2.32 -48.20 21.16
C SER A 462 0.92 -48.50 20.59
N GLU A 463 0.16 -49.36 21.27
CA GLU A 463 -1.29 -49.43 21.02
C GLU A 463 -1.93 -48.13 21.48
N LEU A 464 -2.74 -47.55 20.59
CA LEU A 464 -3.38 -46.25 20.77
C LEU A 464 -4.87 -46.40 20.51
N VAL A 465 -5.68 -45.73 21.33
CA VAL A 465 -7.11 -45.52 21.08
C VAL A 465 -7.27 -44.07 20.66
N LEU A 466 -7.75 -43.83 19.44
CA LEU A 466 -7.81 -42.48 18.88
C LEU A 466 -8.73 -41.56 19.69
N ALA A 467 -9.89 -42.08 20.11
CA ALA A 467 -10.85 -41.35 20.94
C ALA A 467 -10.23 -40.91 22.28
N ASP A 468 -9.49 -41.80 22.95
CA ASP A 468 -8.85 -41.51 24.24
C ASP A 468 -7.78 -40.42 24.11
N ILE A 469 -6.95 -40.49 23.06
CA ILE A 469 -5.90 -39.49 22.81
C ILE A 469 -6.51 -38.10 22.59
N LEU A 470 -7.54 -38.01 21.73
CA LEU A 470 -8.21 -36.74 21.45
C LEU A 470 -8.90 -36.19 22.70
N THR A 471 -9.56 -37.06 23.47
CA THR A 471 -10.23 -36.70 24.72
C THR A 471 -9.22 -36.17 25.75
N ALA A 472 -8.12 -36.89 25.97
CA ALA A 472 -7.09 -36.51 26.93
C ALA A 472 -6.41 -35.18 26.55
N GLU A 473 -6.04 -35.00 25.28
CA GLU A 473 -5.39 -33.76 24.85
C GLU A 473 -6.34 -32.58 24.81
N LEU A 474 -7.61 -32.78 24.41
CA LEU A 474 -8.61 -31.71 24.46
C LEU A 474 -8.90 -31.29 25.90
N ALA A 475 -9.08 -32.24 26.82
CA ALA A 475 -9.24 -31.94 28.26
C ALA A 475 -8.05 -31.16 28.82
N ARG A 476 -6.82 -31.51 28.42
CA ARG A 476 -5.60 -30.81 28.85
C ARG A 476 -5.46 -29.41 28.24
N LEU A 477 -5.93 -29.21 27.02
CA LEU A 477 -5.80 -27.93 26.31
C LEU A 477 -6.90 -26.94 26.68
N LEU A 478 -8.13 -27.40 26.86
CA LEU A 478 -9.31 -26.56 27.00
C LEU A 478 -9.18 -25.48 28.10
N PRO A 479 -8.66 -25.76 29.32
CA PRO A 479 -8.46 -24.74 30.36
C PRO A 479 -7.58 -23.56 29.92
N ARG A 480 -6.70 -23.76 28.93
CA ARG A 480 -5.83 -22.69 28.40
C ARG A 480 -6.61 -21.70 27.54
N PHE A 481 -7.73 -22.11 26.96
CA PHE A 481 -8.52 -21.33 26.00
C PHE A 481 -9.85 -20.79 26.55
N VAL A 482 -10.28 -21.25 27.73
CA VAL A 482 -11.58 -20.88 28.30
C VAL A 482 -11.47 -20.39 29.75
N ASN A 483 -12.39 -19.51 30.12
CA ASN A 483 -12.67 -19.12 31.49
C ASN A 483 -13.94 -19.84 31.97
N ILE A 484 -13.95 -20.25 33.23
CA ILE A 484 -15.11 -20.87 33.86
C ILE A 484 -15.68 -19.85 34.85
N GLU A 485 -16.89 -19.39 34.59
CA GLU A 485 -17.62 -18.44 35.43
C GLU A 485 -18.55 -19.23 36.36
N ALA A 486 -18.24 -19.25 37.65
CA ALA A 486 -19.10 -19.84 38.67
C ALA A 486 -20.36 -18.98 38.87
N ARG A 487 -21.52 -19.63 39.05
CA ARG A 487 -22.81 -18.94 39.24
C ARG A 487 -22.96 -18.30 40.62
N CYS A 488 -22.17 -18.73 41.62
CA CYS A 488 -22.22 -18.22 42.99
C CYS A 488 -20.82 -17.75 43.43
N PRO A 489 -20.65 -16.45 43.75
CA PRO A 489 -19.36 -15.90 44.18
C PRO A 489 -18.91 -16.37 45.58
N GLU A 490 -19.77 -17.03 46.36
CA GLU A 490 -19.51 -17.34 47.78
C GLU A 490 -18.80 -18.70 48.04
N SER A 491 -18.66 -19.58 47.03
CA SER A 491 -17.96 -20.87 47.18
C SER A 491 -16.57 -20.83 46.52
N SER A 492 -15.61 -20.19 47.20
CA SER A 492 -14.40 -19.62 46.58
C SER A 492 -13.13 -20.49 46.58
N VAL A 493 -13.18 -21.83 46.53
CA VAL A 493 -11.94 -22.65 46.55
C VAL A 493 -12.02 -23.90 45.66
N CYS A 494 -12.11 -23.72 44.35
CA CYS A 494 -11.75 -24.78 43.40
C CYS A 494 -10.63 -24.26 42.50
N SER A 495 -9.54 -25.03 42.38
CA SER A 495 -8.48 -24.73 41.41
C SER A 495 -9.05 -24.81 39.99
N SER A 496 -8.65 -23.88 39.12
CA SER A 496 -9.14 -23.78 37.73
C SER A 496 -8.96 -25.06 36.92
N ASP A 497 -7.93 -25.85 37.25
CA ASP A 497 -7.49 -26.98 36.43
C ASP A 497 -8.34 -28.25 36.61
N GLN A 498 -9.14 -28.34 37.66
CA GLN A 498 -10.07 -29.46 37.87
C GLN A 498 -11.51 -29.15 37.45
N ALA A 499 -11.77 -27.92 36.99
CA ALA A 499 -13.14 -27.45 36.84
C ALA A 499 -13.82 -27.93 35.53
N ILE A 500 -13.03 -28.31 34.52
CA ILE A 500 -13.49 -28.72 33.19
C ILE A 500 -12.83 -30.02 32.76
N GLY A 501 -13.64 -30.99 32.32
CA GLY A 501 -13.21 -32.26 31.77
C GLY A 501 -13.78 -32.47 30.36
N VAL A 502 -13.23 -33.44 29.64
CA VAL A 502 -13.82 -33.94 28.40
C VAL A 502 -13.90 -35.45 28.51
N GLU A 503 -15.04 -36.03 28.13
CA GLU A 503 -15.27 -37.47 28.08
C GLU A 503 -15.67 -37.89 26.67
N PHE A 504 -15.31 -39.10 26.26
CA PHE A 504 -15.84 -39.71 25.05
C PHE A 504 -17.04 -40.57 25.40
N CYS A 505 -18.18 -40.27 24.77
CA CYS A 505 -19.40 -41.06 24.86
C CYS A 505 -19.64 -41.80 23.55
N ASP A 506 -19.79 -43.12 23.59
CA ASP A 506 -20.25 -43.88 22.43
C ASP A 506 -21.63 -43.38 21.99
N ALA A 507 -21.85 -43.31 20.67
CA ALA A 507 -23.12 -42.90 20.13
C ALA A 507 -24.18 -43.96 20.46
N GLN A 508 -25.04 -43.70 21.45
CA GLN A 508 -26.26 -44.48 21.65
C GLN A 508 -27.17 -44.24 20.44
N GLN A 509 -27.66 -45.35 19.85
CA GLN A 509 -28.50 -45.49 18.65
C GLN A 509 -28.85 -44.21 17.83
N PRO A 510 -28.69 -44.23 16.49
CA PRO A 510 -28.84 -43.07 15.64
C PRO A 510 -30.17 -42.35 15.87
N THR A 511 -30.11 -41.12 16.37
CA THR A 511 -31.28 -40.24 16.44
C THR A 511 -31.72 -39.91 15.01
N SER A 512 -32.98 -40.26 14.69
CA SER A 512 -33.53 -40.32 13.32
C SER A 512 -33.69 -38.98 12.59
N GLY A 513 -32.96 -37.93 12.97
CA GLY A 513 -33.06 -36.58 12.40
C GLY A 513 -31.74 -35.96 11.94
N ASP A 514 -30.61 -36.67 12.03
CA ASP A 514 -29.31 -36.04 11.83
C ASP A 514 -28.89 -35.97 10.36
N GLU A 515 -28.74 -34.76 9.82
CA GLU A 515 -28.39 -34.52 8.41
C GLU A 515 -27.04 -35.13 8.00
N CYS A 516 -26.17 -35.45 8.97
CA CYS A 516 -24.89 -36.12 8.76
C CYS A 516 -25.00 -37.47 8.03
N LEU A 517 -26.13 -38.17 8.14
CA LEU A 517 -26.34 -39.46 7.48
C LEU A 517 -26.33 -39.36 5.93
N LYS A 518 -26.55 -38.17 5.36
CA LYS A 518 -26.62 -37.99 3.90
C LYS A 518 -25.27 -38.20 3.18
N ALA A 519 -24.15 -38.25 3.91
CA ALA A 519 -22.80 -38.33 3.34
C ALA A 519 -22.09 -39.70 3.50
N GLY A 520 -22.79 -40.74 3.99
CA GLY A 520 -22.20 -42.06 4.22
C GLY A 520 -21.37 -42.17 5.51
N TYR A 521 -21.54 -41.22 6.44
CA TYR A 521 -20.89 -41.23 7.74
C TYR A 521 -21.88 -41.62 8.85
N ASN A 522 -21.39 -42.43 9.78
CA ASN A 522 -22.05 -42.77 11.03
C ASN A 522 -21.43 -41.95 12.17
N CYS A 523 -22.25 -41.40 13.06
CA CYS A 523 -21.71 -40.87 14.32
C CYS A 523 -21.35 -42.05 15.22
N VAL A 524 -20.08 -42.19 15.55
CA VAL A 524 -19.56 -43.32 16.37
C VAL A 524 -19.37 -42.93 17.82
N GLY A 525 -19.27 -41.63 18.10
CA GLY A 525 -19.30 -41.10 19.46
C GLY A 525 -19.24 -39.58 19.49
N VAL A 526 -19.22 -39.05 20.69
CA VAL A 526 -19.24 -37.61 20.98
C VAL A 526 -18.22 -37.31 22.07
N LEU A 527 -17.36 -36.32 21.83
CA LEU A 527 -16.52 -35.75 22.89
C LEU A 527 -17.36 -34.70 23.61
N ARG A 528 -17.73 -34.97 24.85
CA ARG A 528 -18.58 -34.14 25.70
C ARG A 528 -17.76 -33.39 26.73
N MET A 529 -18.00 -32.09 26.82
CA MET A 529 -17.45 -31.21 27.84
C MET A 529 -18.23 -31.41 29.15
N ASN A 530 -17.51 -31.78 30.20
CA ASN A 530 -18.05 -31.93 31.54
C ASN A 530 -17.60 -30.77 32.43
N LEU A 531 -18.54 -30.19 33.17
CA LEU A 531 -18.25 -29.16 34.16
C LEU A 531 -18.43 -29.75 35.55
N SER A 532 -17.43 -29.54 36.41
CA SER A 532 -17.45 -30.01 37.80
C SER A 532 -18.59 -29.41 38.64
N GLN A 533 -19.07 -28.21 38.26
CA GLN A 533 -20.13 -27.48 38.94
C GLN A 533 -21.36 -27.34 38.05
N GLU A 534 -22.50 -27.80 38.57
CA GLU A 534 -23.78 -27.68 37.87
C GLU A 534 -24.15 -26.20 37.71
N GLY A 535 -24.40 -25.78 36.46
CA GLY A 535 -24.72 -24.39 36.13
C GLY A 535 -23.53 -23.43 36.00
N ALA A 536 -22.29 -23.91 36.05
CA ALA A 536 -21.13 -23.11 35.64
C ALA A 536 -21.24 -22.72 34.16
N ARG A 537 -20.80 -21.51 33.82
CA ARG A 537 -20.76 -21.04 32.43
C ARG A 537 -19.33 -21.05 31.93
N VAL A 538 -19.10 -21.60 30.74
CA VAL A 538 -17.80 -21.52 30.07
C VAL A 538 -17.83 -20.40 29.06
N ALA A 539 -16.83 -19.52 29.11
CA ALA A 539 -16.64 -18.45 28.16
C ALA A 539 -15.25 -18.55 27.53
N MET A 540 -15.14 -18.28 26.23
CA MET A 540 -13.84 -18.22 25.57
C MET A 540 -12.99 -17.09 26.16
N LYS A 541 -11.68 -17.31 26.31
CA LYS A 541 -10.76 -16.25 26.72
C LYS A 541 -10.59 -15.24 25.58
N THR A 542 -11.04 -14.01 25.81
CA THR A 542 -11.00 -12.96 24.79
C THR A 542 -9.75 -12.08 24.83
N ARG A 543 -8.90 -12.20 25.85
CA ARG A 543 -7.67 -11.40 26.02
C ARG A 543 -6.53 -12.27 26.55
N GLY A 544 -5.33 -12.08 26.00
CA GLY A 544 -4.08 -12.59 26.55
C GLY A 544 -3.74 -14.06 26.24
N VAL A 545 -4.30 -14.65 25.19
CA VAL A 545 -4.13 -16.09 24.91
C VAL A 545 -3.55 -16.38 23.53
N ILE A 546 -3.46 -15.42 22.63
CA ILE A 546 -3.10 -15.72 21.25
C ILE A 546 -2.19 -14.62 20.73
N SER A 547 -0.90 -14.93 20.59
CA SER A 547 -0.03 -14.09 19.76
C SER A 547 -0.65 -13.98 18.35
N PRO A 548 -0.27 -13.00 17.52
CA PRO A 548 -0.77 -12.89 16.14
C PRO A 548 -0.59 -14.16 15.27
N LEU A 549 0.13 -15.17 15.78
CA LEU A 549 0.42 -16.46 15.17
C LEU A 549 -0.24 -17.67 15.82
N GLY A 550 -1.15 -17.47 16.79
CA GLY A 550 -1.83 -18.58 17.43
C GLY A 550 -1.16 -19.13 18.70
N GLU A 551 -0.15 -18.46 19.26
CA GLU A 551 0.54 -18.96 20.44
C GLU A 551 -0.23 -18.65 21.72
N ILE A 552 -0.45 -19.69 22.53
CA ILE A 552 -0.86 -19.55 23.92
C ILE A 552 0.30 -18.98 24.74
N ILE A 553 0.38 -17.66 24.78
CA ILE A 553 1.11 -16.97 25.84
C ILE A 553 0.34 -17.31 27.13
N ALA A 554 0.96 -18.10 28.01
CA ALA A 554 0.33 -18.47 29.27
C ALA A 554 -0.05 -17.20 30.06
N HIS A 555 -1.04 -17.31 30.94
CA HIS A 555 -1.58 -16.23 31.78
C HIS A 555 -0.61 -15.64 32.82
N ASP A 556 0.67 -15.51 32.51
CA ASP A 556 1.41 -14.35 32.99
C ASP A 556 1.29 -13.30 31.90
N VAL A 557 0.34 -12.42 32.16
CA VAL A 557 -0.20 -11.38 31.31
C VAL A 557 0.95 -10.51 30.77
N SER A 558 1.59 -10.98 29.69
CA SER A 558 2.78 -10.36 29.12
C SER A 558 2.47 -8.89 28.89
N PHE A 559 3.21 -8.05 29.58
CA PHE A 559 3.13 -6.62 29.41
C PHE A 559 3.53 -6.29 27.96
N ASP A 560 2.55 -5.84 27.16
CA ASP A 560 2.73 -5.45 25.76
C ASP A 560 2.11 -4.04 25.58
N PRO A 561 2.88 -2.97 25.83
CA PRO A 561 2.39 -1.60 25.75
C PRO A 561 2.10 -1.18 24.29
N ILE A 562 1.18 -0.22 24.13
CA ILE A 562 0.87 0.34 22.80
C ILE A 562 2.01 1.27 22.40
N VAL A 563 2.60 1.02 21.23
CA VAL A 563 3.72 1.80 20.69
C VAL A 563 3.33 2.58 19.45
N ASN A 564 3.66 3.88 19.44
CA ASN A 564 3.49 4.76 18.29
C ASN A 564 4.84 5.41 17.94
N VAL A 565 5.21 5.40 16.66
CA VAL A 565 6.43 6.05 16.16
C VAL A 565 6.04 7.06 15.07
N TYR A 566 6.44 8.33 15.23
CA TYR A 566 6.11 9.39 14.29
C TYR A 566 7.16 10.52 14.27
N ASP A 567 7.26 11.22 13.14
CA ASP A 567 8.18 12.36 12.99
C ASP A 567 7.49 13.68 13.33
N ARG A 568 8.21 14.56 14.03
CA ARG A 568 7.82 15.92 14.37
C ARG A 568 8.86 16.90 13.80
N THR A 569 8.45 17.67 12.81
CA THR A 569 9.29 18.75 12.25
C THR A 569 9.13 20.00 13.10
N THR A 570 10.24 20.52 13.62
CA THR A 570 10.33 21.79 14.33
C THR A 570 11.23 22.76 13.58
N THR A 571 11.31 24.00 14.02
CA THR A 571 12.27 24.99 13.51
C THR A 571 13.73 24.57 13.68
N HIS A 572 14.02 23.64 14.61
CA HIS A 572 15.36 23.15 14.91
C HIS A 572 15.75 21.87 14.17
N GLY A 573 14.84 21.30 13.38
CA GLY A 573 15.08 20.07 12.62
C GLY A 573 13.92 19.09 12.71
N THR A 574 14.16 17.87 12.24
CA THR A 574 13.20 16.76 12.37
C THR A 574 13.58 15.93 13.60
N SER A 575 12.62 15.69 14.47
CA SER A 575 12.77 14.75 15.60
C SER A 575 11.83 13.57 15.39
N ARG A 576 12.28 12.36 15.70
CA ARG A 576 11.47 11.15 15.71
C ARG A 576 11.04 10.83 17.13
N ILE A 577 9.74 10.67 17.33
CA ILE A 577 9.12 10.46 18.64
C ILE A 577 8.59 9.04 18.71
N ILE A 578 9.01 8.32 19.74
CA ILE A 578 8.52 6.99 20.11
C ILE A 578 7.68 7.18 21.37
N ARG A 579 6.39 6.87 21.30
CA ARG A 579 5.44 7.00 22.40
C ARG A 579 4.91 5.64 22.79
N ILE A 580 5.15 5.24 24.04
CA ILE A 580 4.83 3.92 24.59
C ILE A 580 3.84 4.10 25.75
N GLU A 581 2.66 3.53 25.64
CA GLU A 581 1.62 3.59 26.70
C GLU A 581 1.75 2.41 27.65
N CYS A 582 2.26 2.68 28.86
CA CYS A 582 2.68 1.73 29.87
C CYS A 582 2.15 2.09 31.27
N PRO A 583 0.82 2.04 31.50
CA PRO A 583 0.23 2.42 32.79
C PRO A 583 0.67 1.48 33.92
N GLY A 584 0.98 2.03 35.09
CA GLY A 584 1.42 1.28 36.27
C GLY A 584 2.90 0.89 36.27
N VAL A 585 3.68 1.43 35.34
CA VAL A 585 5.14 1.38 35.31
C VAL A 585 5.67 2.67 35.94
N THR A 586 6.79 2.61 36.65
CA THR A 586 7.52 3.77 37.17
C THR A 586 8.75 4.09 36.32
N GLU A 587 9.33 5.29 36.46
CA GLU A 587 10.54 5.65 35.70
C GLU A 587 11.73 4.71 36.00
N GLU A 588 11.80 4.15 37.21
CA GLU A 588 12.82 3.17 37.62
C GLU A 588 12.66 1.81 36.93
N ASP A 589 11.48 1.53 36.38
CA ASP A 589 11.18 0.29 35.67
C ASP A 589 11.49 0.40 34.16
N VAL A 590 11.96 1.56 33.70
CA VAL A 590 12.29 1.82 32.29
C VAL A 590 13.80 1.93 32.12
N GLU A 591 14.36 1.06 31.28
CA GLU A 591 15.75 1.11 30.85
C GLU A 591 15.82 1.38 29.34
N TRP A 592 16.88 2.05 28.91
CA TRP A 592 17.14 2.24 27.48
C TRP A 592 18.63 2.13 27.17
N GLU A 593 18.93 1.68 25.96
CA GLU A 593 20.28 1.55 25.41
C GLU A 593 20.33 2.25 24.05
N GLU A 594 21.30 3.15 23.85
CA GLU A 594 21.48 3.86 22.58
C GLU A 594 22.06 2.92 21.52
N LEU A 595 21.41 2.85 20.35
CA LEU A 595 21.87 2.07 19.19
C LEU A 595 22.52 3.01 18.15
N PRO A 596 23.35 2.51 17.20
CA PRO A 596 24.05 3.35 16.23
C PRO A 596 23.19 4.31 15.38
N ASN A 597 21.90 4.00 15.22
CA ASN A 597 20.89 4.86 14.61
C ASN A 597 19.49 4.55 15.18
N GLY A 598 19.36 4.57 16.49
CA GLY A 598 18.15 4.08 17.15
C GLY A 598 18.25 4.02 18.67
N VAL A 599 17.28 3.34 19.28
CA VAL A 599 17.23 3.11 20.73
C VAL A 599 16.61 1.74 21.01
N LYS A 600 17.16 1.00 21.97
CA LYS A 600 16.52 -0.17 22.57
C LYS A 600 15.86 0.27 23.87
N ILE A 601 14.59 -0.10 24.07
CA ILE A 601 13.83 0.26 25.26
C ILE A 601 13.41 -1.04 25.95
N SER A 602 13.66 -1.14 27.26
CA SER A 602 13.21 -2.22 28.14
C SER A 602 12.30 -1.64 29.22
N VAL A 603 11.18 -2.30 29.49
CA VAL A 603 10.21 -1.86 30.48
C VAL A 603 9.79 -3.07 31.34
N ASP A 604 10.17 -3.06 32.61
CA ASP A 604 9.85 -4.12 33.57
C ASP A 604 8.61 -3.76 34.40
N LYS A 605 7.44 -4.17 33.93
CA LYS A 605 6.21 -3.94 34.69
C LYS A 605 6.09 -4.95 35.83
N LYS A 606 6.43 -4.53 37.04
CA LYS A 606 6.25 -5.31 38.28
C LYS A 606 4.77 -5.62 38.54
N ARG A 607 4.51 -6.75 39.22
CA ARG A 607 3.16 -7.13 39.67
C ARG A 607 2.67 -6.12 40.72
N PRO A 608 1.62 -5.31 40.44
CA PRO A 608 1.14 -4.34 41.42
C PRO A 608 0.50 -5.00 42.65
N ILE A 609 -0.02 -6.22 42.49
CA ILE A 609 -0.68 -6.98 43.54
C ILE A 609 0.07 -8.28 43.74
N ASP A 610 0.59 -8.48 44.95
CA ASP A 610 1.09 -9.79 45.38
C ASP A 610 -0.11 -10.72 45.64
N GLU A 611 -0.38 -11.63 44.70
CA GLU A 611 -1.50 -12.58 44.77
C GLU A 611 -1.42 -13.52 45.97
N HIS A 612 -0.24 -13.68 46.59
CA HIS A 612 -0.10 -14.48 47.80
C HIS A 612 -0.49 -13.70 49.07
N ALA A 613 -0.42 -12.37 49.02
CA ALA A 613 -0.72 -11.50 50.16
C ALA A 613 -2.20 -11.11 50.23
N VAL A 614 -2.99 -11.37 49.20
CA VAL A 614 -4.40 -10.95 49.13
C VAL A 614 -5.32 -12.12 48.81
N GLN A 615 -6.52 -12.12 49.41
CA GLN A 615 -7.59 -13.01 49.01
C GLN A 615 -8.42 -12.32 47.90
N PRO A 616 -8.36 -12.79 46.65
CA PRO A 616 -9.08 -12.15 45.55
C PRO A 616 -10.60 -12.31 45.75
N VAL A 617 -11.32 -11.20 45.88
CA VAL A 617 -12.80 -11.18 45.82
C VAL A 617 -13.29 -11.43 44.38
N GLN A 618 -12.49 -11.04 43.39
CA GLN A 618 -12.65 -11.36 41.97
C GLN A 618 -11.27 -11.75 41.41
N PRO A 619 -11.19 -12.55 40.33
CA PRO A 619 -9.92 -12.91 39.72
C PRO A 619 -9.07 -11.66 39.41
N ILE A 620 -7.89 -11.57 40.04
CA ILE A 620 -6.97 -10.44 39.85
C ILE A 620 -6.45 -10.51 38.41
N ARG A 621 -6.57 -9.40 37.69
CA ARG A 621 -6.09 -9.27 36.31
C ARG A 621 -5.03 -8.18 36.28
N GLN A 622 -3.76 -8.57 36.26
CA GLN A 622 -2.63 -7.64 36.22
C GLN A 622 -1.69 -7.95 35.06
N HIS A 623 -1.46 -6.96 34.19
CA HIS A 623 -0.41 -7.01 33.16
C HIS A 623 0.94 -6.80 33.81
N HIS A 624 1.90 -7.69 33.59
CA HIS A 624 3.23 -7.62 34.19
C HIS A 624 4.28 -8.33 33.32
N GLY A 625 5.55 -8.16 33.67
CA GLY A 625 6.68 -8.74 32.96
C GLY A 625 7.50 -7.70 32.20
N VAL A 626 8.56 -8.19 31.56
CA VAL A 626 9.55 -7.37 30.85
C VAL A 626 9.15 -7.28 29.38
N TRP A 627 9.05 -6.06 28.88
CA TRP A 627 8.87 -5.75 27.47
C TRP A 627 10.13 -5.11 26.91
N GLU A 628 10.68 -5.66 25.84
CA GLU A 628 11.86 -5.10 25.16
C GLU A 628 11.56 -4.87 23.68
N GLN A 629 11.90 -3.68 23.17
CA GLN A 629 11.82 -3.39 21.74
C GLN A 629 13.00 -2.55 21.25
N GLU A 630 13.60 -2.98 20.14
CA GLU A 630 14.63 -2.23 19.42
C GLU A 630 14.00 -1.37 18.31
N PHE A 631 14.29 -0.07 18.36
CA PHE A 631 13.90 0.91 17.35
C PHE A 631 15.13 1.31 16.54
N SER A 632 15.44 0.56 15.48
CA SER A 632 16.52 0.86 14.54
C SER A 632 15.98 1.52 13.27
N PHE A 633 16.66 2.58 12.81
CA PHE A 633 16.26 3.34 11.63
C PHE A 633 17.31 3.28 10.52
N ASP A 634 16.87 3.37 9.27
CA ASP A 634 17.76 3.36 8.11
C ASP A 634 18.57 4.68 8.04
N TYR A 635 19.88 4.59 7.84
CA TYR A 635 20.77 5.76 7.71
C TYR A 635 20.40 6.68 6.53
N SER A 636 19.67 6.16 5.53
CA SER A 636 19.12 6.96 4.42
C SER A 636 18.07 7.98 4.87
N GLU A 637 17.39 7.72 5.98
CA GLU A 637 16.47 8.68 6.61
C GLU A 637 17.22 9.76 7.40
N GLY A 638 18.53 9.58 7.58
CA GLY A 638 19.44 10.41 8.37
C GLY A 638 19.87 9.73 9.66
N ARG A 639 20.86 10.33 10.33
CA ARG A 639 21.34 9.87 11.63
C ARG A 639 20.45 10.46 12.72
N PHE A 640 19.85 9.61 13.54
CA PHE A 640 19.05 9.95 14.69
C PHE A 640 19.86 9.68 15.96
N GLU A 641 19.95 10.67 16.83
CA GLU A 641 20.67 10.63 18.11
C GLU A 641 19.66 10.82 19.24
N LEU A 642 19.81 10.06 20.33
CA LEU A 642 18.89 10.13 21.46
C LEU A 642 19.03 11.46 22.19
N SER A 643 17.90 12.12 22.46
CA SER A 643 17.85 13.36 23.25
C SER A 643 17.27 13.04 24.62
N PRO A 644 18.08 12.56 25.59
CA PRO A 644 17.58 12.14 26.91
C PRO A 644 16.90 13.29 27.66
N GLU A 645 17.32 14.54 27.42
CA GLU A 645 16.72 15.75 28.01
C GLU A 645 15.26 16.00 27.56
N GLU A 646 14.84 15.45 26.43
CA GLU A 646 13.46 15.56 25.92
C GLU A 646 12.66 14.28 26.14
N ALA A 647 13.28 13.24 26.70
CA ALA A 647 12.58 12.04 27.09
C ALA A 647 11.75 12.34 28.35
N THR A 648 10.48 11.94 28.34
CA THR A 648 9.55 12.19 29.44
C THR A 648 8.76 10.93 29.76
N PHE A 649 8.48 10.72 31.04
CA PHE A 649 7.61 9.66 31.51
C PHE A 649 6.47 10.27 32.33
N GLU A 650 5.33 10.51 31.70
CA GLU A 650 4.21 11.20 32.33
C GLU A 650 2.92 10.39 32.21
N ASN A 651 2.21 10.20 33.32
CA ASN A 651 0.91 9.53 33.36
C ASN A 651 0.92 8.12 32.73
N GLY A 652 2.01 7.36 32.92
CA GLY A 652 2.17 6.03 32.34
C GLY A 652 2.39 6.06 30.83
N VAL A 653 2.93 7.15 30.29
CA VAL A 653 3.31 7.26 28.88
C VAL A 653 4.79 7.65 28.81
N LEU A 654 5.60 6.73 28.29
CA LEU A 654 7.00 6.97 27.96
C LEU A 654 7.10 7.63 26.58
N THR A 655 7.71 8.81 26.52
CA THR A 655 8.01 9.52 25.27
C THR A 655 9.52 9.60 25.11
N VAL A 656 10.04 8.93 24.07
CA VAL A 656 11.46 8.97 23.71
C VAL A 656 11.63 9.80 22.45
N VAL A 657 12.56 10.77 22.48
CA VAL A 657 12.80 11.68 21.36
C VAL A 657 14.20 11.46 20.80
N LEU A 658 14.26 11.16 19.50
CA LEU A 658 15.49 11.05 18.74
C LEU A 658 15.60 12.25 17.80
N LYS A 659 16.66 13.06 17.94
CA LYS A 659 16.89 14.22 17.07
C LYS A 659 17.70 13.80 15.85
N LYS A 660 17.31 14.28 14.68
CA LYS A 660 18.09 14.09 13.46
C LYS A 660 19.38 14.92 13.55
N ALA A 661 20.51 14.25 13.71
CA ALA A 661 21.82 14.88 13.74
C ALA A 661 22.07 15.64 12.42
N ALA A 662 22.59 16.86 12.53
CA ALA A 662 23.03 17.59 11.36
C ALA A 662 24.12 16.77 10.68
N GLN A 663 23.92 16.39 9.41
CA GLN A 663 24.93 15.64 8.67
C GLN A 663 26.27 16.39 8.79
N PRO A 664 27.35 15.74 9.26
CA PRO A 664 28.64 16.38 9.36
C PRO A 664 29.02 16.87 7.97
N ARG A 665 29.12 18.20 7.81
CA ARG A 665 29.57 18.80 6.55
C ARG A 665 30.99 18.31 6.30
N ARG A 666 31.16 17.34 5.40
CA ARG A 666 32.48 16.92 4.91
C ARG A 666 33.07 18.05 4.07
N GLY A 667 33.78 18.96 4.74
CA GLY A 667 34.70 19.89 4.08
C GLY A 667 36.01 19.16 3.77
N LYS A 668 36.45 19.16 2.51
CA LYS A 668 37.83 18.80 2.18
C LYS A 668 38.70 20.00 2.53
N PHE A 669 39.62 19.86 3.48
CA PHE A 669 40.66 20.86 3.71
C PHE A 669 41.65 20.79 2.53
N GLY A 670 41.81 21.90 1.81
CA GLY A 670 42.79 22.05 0.74
C GLY A 670 42.22 21.96 -0.68
N GLN A 671 41.47 22.98 -1.09
CA GLN A 671 41.57 23.50 -2.46
C GLN A 671 41.55 25.03 -2.37
N VAL A 672 42.75 25.60 -2.18
CA VAL A 672 42.99 27.02 -2.40
C VAL A 672 43.07 27.22 -3.91
N GLY A 673 42.12 28.00 -4.43
CA GLY A 673 42.22 28.73 -5.68
C GLY A 673 42.11 27.92 -6.97
N ASP A 674 41.01 28.10 -7.69
CA ASP A 674 41.15 28.73 -9.01
C ASP A 674 39.88 29.51 -9.39
N LYS A 675 40.07 30.78 -9.73
CA LYS A 675 39.02 31.65 -10.27
C LYS A 675 38.88 31.29 -11.75
N GLY A 676 38.06 30.29 -12.06
CA GLY A 676 37.81 29.86 -13.43
C GLY A 676 36.33 29.75 -13.72
N ARG A 677 35.81 30.70 -14.50
CA ARG A 677 34.61 30.65 -15.35
C ARG A 677 33.89 29.30 -15.36
N SER A 678 32.60 29.28 -15.03
CA SER A 678 31.69 28.29 -15.61
C SER A 678 30.35 28.91 -15.99
N HIS A 679 30.00 28.63 -17.24
CA HIS A 679 28.73 28.83 -17.91
C HIS A 679 27.56 28.26 -17.08
N MET A 680 26.52 29.07 -16.89
CA MET A 680 25.20 28.55 -16.53
C MET A 680 24.56 27.90 -17.76
N VAL A 681 24.42 26.58 -17.71
CA VAL A 681 23.47 25.83 -18.54
C VAL A 681 22.12 25.80 -17.80
N ALA A 682 21.08 26.10 -18.55
CA ALA A 682 19.70 26.21 -18.11
C ALA A 682 19.14 24.90 -17.53
N ARG A 683 18.24 25.04 -16.55
CA ARG A 683 17.21 24.04 -16.23
C ARG A 683 15.85 24.74 -16.12
N ASP A 684 14.88 24.15 -16.81
CA ASP A 684 13.45 24.43 -16.80
C ASP A 684 12.84 24.56 -15.40
N PRO A 685 11.86 25.46 -15.23
CA PRO A 685 10.86 25.35 -14.19
C PRO A 685 9.49 25.02 -14.82
N ASP A 686 9.05 23.77 -14.71
CA ASP A 686 7.64 23.39 -14.86
C ASP A 686 7.31 22.31 -13.83
N ALA A 687 6.76 22.72 -12.68
CA ALA A 687 5.95 21.87 -11.82
C ALA A 687 5.05 22.73 -10.93
N GLN A 688 3.76 22.64 -11.23
CA GLN A 688 2.64 23.37 -10.64
C GLN A 688 2.47 23.09 -9.14
N ALA A 689 2.18 24.15 -8.38
CA ALA A 689 1.66 24.06 -7.03
C ALA A 689 0.15 23.72 -7.06
N PRO A 690 -0.37 22.86 -6.16
CA PRO A 690 -1.80 22.73 -5.95
C PRO A 690 -2.33 23.76 -4.93
N SER A 691 -3.52 24.26 -5.25
CA SER A 691 -4.39 25.19 -4.51
C SER A 691 -4.84 24.67 -3.13
N PRO A 692 -5.26 25.56 -2.20
CA PRO A 692 -5.75 25.20 -0.87
C PRO A 692 -7.23 24.77 -0.91
N VAL A 693 -7.59 23.81 -0.05
CA VAL A 693 -8.98 23.34 0.19
C VAL A 693 -9.34 23.68 1.64
N PRO A 694 -10.60 24.02 1.96
CA PRO A 694 -10.95 24.84 3.13
C PRO A 694 -11.08 24.05 4.43
N SER A 695 -10.92 24.81 5.52
CA SER A 695 -11.20 24.44 6.91
C SER A 695 -12.64 23.94 7.10
N CYS A 696 -12.78 22.76 7.69
CA CYS A 696 -14.04 22.31 8.28
C CYS A 696 -14.05 22.58 9.78
N SER A 697 -15.19 23.13 10.19
CA SER A 697 -15.60 23.59 11.51
C SER A 697 -15.57 22.53 12.59
N SER A 698 -15.18 23.01 13.78
CA SER A 698 -15.36 22.43 15.10
C SER A 698 -16.80 21.99 15.39
N PHE A 699 -16.95 20.80 15.95
CA PHE A 699 -18.15 20.37 16.67
C PHE A 699 -17.83 20.33 18.17
N SER A 700 -18.51 21.18 18.92
CA SER A 700 -18.59 21.19 20.37
C SER A 700 -19.65 20.17 20.82
N VAL A 701 -19.29 19.27 21.72
CA VAL A 701 -20.25 18.40 22.42
C VAL A 701 -20.63 19.06 23.74
N LEU A 702 -21.91 19.37 23.85
CA LEU A 702 -22.60 19.84 25.04
C LEU A 702 -22.67 18.74 26.10
N THR A 703 -22.30 19.11 27.32
CA THR A 703 -22.68 18.44 28.57
C THR A 703 -24.18 18.64 28.82
N ALA A 704 -24.90 17.57 29.13
CA ALA A 704 -26.24 17.63 29.70
C ALA A 704 -26.25 16.85 31.01
N GLY A 705 -26.59 17.55 32.09
CA GLY A 705 -26.90 16.96 33.38
C GLY A 705 -28.40 16.72 33.54
N GLY A 706 -28.72 15.68 34.32
CA GLY A 706 -29.81 15.67 35.30
C GLY A 706 -31.23 15.37 34.81
N ALA A 707 -31.68 14.14 35.04
CA ALA A 707 -32.77 13.79 35.96
C ALA A 707 -32.63 12.32 36.37
#